data_AF-A0A2R6HVK2-F1
#
_entry.id   AF-A0A2R6HVK2-F1
#
_cell.length_a   1.000
_cell.length_b   1.000
_cell.length_c   1.000
_cell.angle_alpha   90.00
_cell.angle_beta   90.00
_cell.angle_gamma   90.00
#
_symmetry.space_group_name_H-M   'P 1'
#
loop_
_entity.id
_entity.type
_entity.pdbx_description
1 polymer ?
#
loop_
_entity_poly.entity_id
_entity_poly.type
_entity_poly.pdbx_seq_one_letter_code
_entity_poly.pdbx_strand_id
1 'polypeptide(L)'
;MLPDHVEGWLTKISLDSSDNRFVMVDEVKAEDHVLRQNLEENVGMTQYEAKVYLALIRGGKQSMTGISEVSGVPTQRVYDTVRDLQNRGFVEIIDEYPKKAYAIDPDKALASAKKQIERTQDRLDELHQVVEDVDVGVTLFQSRATIEKHVRETIREAEDSLFLLMPENVVSMFRDGLLDCDTDTDTHLIVSDIEFDDIDNESLAIDESITELADRVRGVTSSEPVVVSADRKTSFYWTGIGGTRLTTEGQGFYVTNPELALVLDRFLSDTLWPLARTVGTTTESEMPQFPKQYLRIRNCLADLDCVTRERPVESFVVEFDGYNTETGDKVTEHGTLVGYYFSEYERRASLKLRLDAETAEGIGESEIVTVGGWKAIKQDFSARHIRIRKKSFNDDSHAIDSETDQHLSTLRDELPSAFSKRNVFVGLDAFIDRKREIITEAGSGSGSDVMTEFGSFKESIIEFEAIDSAPAMQWNHSETIPGGHTTHLGTVFTDLSYDVTLLGTFGDPVHPIFEKRFDEQTLLSIGVPSYTDYISFDDGQFMLTEPQYKKIDWSTILKQIDLENLAGHIDGVETISLGTWSNNSALPSICDGLRDELWPLLDDPPRSVVVSPSSLEEVPADEIRSGFESIAALDRLVPVTVVLNRVHARQLLDAYDGDDFNDSLKELCLDIRDRIAISKVVVHTMFEATLANDSDVLSARAPKPDSRQVTSTIEHFDTGLTLGHIEGLSDGAALVLAHTTAGYFMRHSEHPDRSDIFDFVSNYENMF
;
A
#
# COMPACT_ATOMS: atom_id res chain seq x y z
N MET A 1 -59.04 10.00 29.64
CA MET A 1 -60.21 9.45 28.94
C MET A 1 -59.74 8.89 27.60
N LEU A 2 -59.48 7.58 27.60
CA LEU A 2 -59.45 6.63 26.50
C LEU A 2 -59.89 5.30 27.16
N PRO A 3 -60.75 4.46 26.56
CA PRO A 3 -61.40 3.34 27.25
C PRO A 3 -60.64 2.01 27.12
N ASP A 4 -60.43 1.36 28.25
CA ASP A 4 -60.82 -0.01 28.64
C ASP A 4 -60.84 -1.17 27.61
N HIS A 5 -59.95 -2.13 27.90
CA HIS A 5 -60.14 -3.59 27.88
C HIS A 5 -60.19 -4.36 26.54
N VAL A 6 -59.01 -4.85 26.16
CA VAL A 6 -58.82 -6.18 25.54
C VAL A 6 -58.92 -7.23 26.64
N GLU A 7 -60.00 -8.01 26.68
CA GLU A 7 -60.02 -9.33 27.32
C GLU A 7 -61.26 -10.12 26.88
N GLY A 8 -61.10 -11.40 26.50
CA GLY A 8 -62.22 -12.34 26.55
C GLY A 8 -62.34 -13.41 25.46
N TRP A 9 -61.31 -14.21 25.19
CA TRP A 9 -61.51 -15.61 24.77
C TRP A 9 -60.62 -16.51 25.63
N LEU A 10 -60.99 -16.59 26.91
CA LEU A 10 -60.50 -17.61 27.83
C LEU A 10 -61.07 -18.96 27.44
N THR A 11 -60.17 -19.91 27.22
CA THR A 11 -60.39 -21.35 27.16
C THR A 11 -61.17 -21.81 28.41
N LYS A 12 -62.49 -21.99 28.29
CA LYS A 12 -63.30 -22.62 29.34
C LYS A 12 -63.26 -24.13 29.16
N ILE A 13 -62.38 -24.79 29.91
CA ILE A 13 -62.46 -26.23 30.15
C ILE A 13 -63.63 -26.46 31.12
N SER A 14 -64.69 -27.14 30.66
CA SER A 14 -65.77 -27.64 31.51
C SER A 14 -65.65 -29.16 31.63
N LEU A 15 -65.46 -29.65 32.85
CA LEU A 15 -65.53 -31.07 33.21
C LEU A 15 -67.00 -31.50 33.34
N ASP A 16 -67.43 -32.49 32.55
CA ASP A 16 -68.60 -33.29 32.89
C ASP A 16 -68.15 -34.54 33.64
N SER A 17 -68.63 -34.72 34.87
CA SER A 17 -68.11 -35.66 35.86
C SER A 17 -68.66 -37.08 35.71
N SER A 18 -68.71 -37.64 34.50
CA SER A 18 -69.14 -39.03 34.33
C SER A 18 -68.43 -39.87 33.27
N ASP A 19 -67.61 -39.32 32.37
CA ASP A 19 -66.80 -40.15 31.47
C ASP A 19 -65.55 -39.42 30.97
N ASN A 20 -64.37 -39.95 31.29
CA ASN A 20 -63.07 -39.32 31.13
C ASN A 20 -62.59 -39.31 29.66
N ARG A 21 -63.09 -38.40 28.80
CA ARG A 21 -62.58 -38.13 27.44
C ARG A 21 -62.59 -36.63 27.10
N PHE A 22 -61.43 -36.10 26.68
CA PHE A 22 -61.34 -34.81 25.97
C PHE A 22 -61.61 -35.03 24.47
N VAL A 23 -62.51 -34.25 23.86
CA VAL A 23 -62.71 -34.26 22.39
C VAL A 23 -62.38 -32.87 21.84
N MET A 24 -61.37 -32.80 20.98
CA MET A 24 -61.01 -31.64 20.15
C MET A 24 -62.01 -31.54 18.98
N VAL A 25 -62.94 -30.58 19.02
CA VAL A 25 -63.93 -30.37 17.93
C VAL A 25 -63.82 -28.97 17.29
N ASP A 26 -63.10 -28.02 17.89
CA ASP A 26 -63.15 -26.60 17.48
C ASP A 26 -62.01 -26.07 16.60
N GLU A 27 -60.84 -26.73 16.50
CA GLU A 27 -59.75 -26.27 15.62
C GLU A 27 -60.10 -26.37 14.12
N VAL A 28 -60.78 -27.45 13.71
CA VAL A 28 -61.12 -27.70 12.29
C VAL A 28 -62.11 -26.68 11.72
N LYS A 29 -62.95 -26.06 12.56
CA LYS A 29 -63.93 -25.05 12.11
C LYS A 29 -63.30 -23.66 11.92
N ALA A 30 -62.22 -23.35 12.65
CA ALA A 30 -61.53 -22.07 12.53
C ALA A 30 -60.73 -21.97 11.22
N GLU A 31 -60.01 -23.04 10.85
CA GLU A 31 -59.27 -23.09 9.57
C GLU A 31 -60.20 -23.03 8.36
N ASP A 32 -61.40 -23.63 8.46
CA ASP A 32 -62.38 -23.64 7.37
C ASP A 32 -63.00 -22.27 7.10
N HIS A 33 -63.12 -21.45 8.15
CA HIS A 33 -63.56 -20.07 8.02
C HIS A 33 -62.52 -19.24 7.26
N VAL A 34 -61.24 -19.41 7.58
CA VAL A 34 -60.13 -18.67 6.95
C VAL A 34 -59.98 -19.08 5.47
N LEU A 35 -60.01 -20.39 5.17
CA LEU A 35 -59.96 -20.90 3.79
C LEU A 35 -61.11 -20.37 2.94
N ARG A 36 -62.32 -20.38 3.50
CA ARG A 36 -63.49 -19.85 2.82
C ARG A 36 -63.39 -18.35 2.57
N GLN A 37 -62.95 -17.58 3.57
CA GLN A 37 -62.75 -16.13 3.41
C GLN A 37 -61.73 -15.83 2.30
N ASN A 38 -60.63 -16.58 2.24
CA ASN A 38 -59.62 -16.42 1.19
C ASN A 38 -60.15 -16.74 -0.21
N LEU A 39 -61.00 -17.77 -0.37
CA LEU A 39 -61.64 -18.07 -1.65
C LEU A 39 -62.64 -16.98 -2.07
N GLU A 40 -63.33 -16.38 -1.11
CA GLU A 40 -64.28 -15.30 -1.37
C GLU A 40 -63.56 -13.99 -1.76
N GLU A 41 -62.58 -13.56 -0.97
CA GLU A 41 -61.90 -12.27 -1.15
C GLU A 41 -60.84 -12.28 -2.26
N ASN A 42 -60.01 -13.33 -2.35
CA ASN A 42 -58.85 -13.34 -3.25
C ASN A 42 -59.11 -14.08 -4.57
N VAL A 43 -60.05 -15.04 -4.59
CA VAL A 43 -60.41 -15.80 -5.80
C VAL A 43 -61.76 -15.32 -6.39
N GLY A 44 -62.48 -14.47 -5.66
CA GLY A 44 -63.77 -13.92 -6.09
C GLY A 44 -64.87 -14.98 -6.17
N MET A 45 -64.87 -15.97 -5.28
CA MET A 45 -65.99 -16.91 -5.15
C MET A 45 -67.13 -16.28 -4.34
N THR A 46 -68.37 -16.63 -4.67
CA THR A 46 -69.51 -16.32 -3.81
C THR A 46 -69.52 -17.27 -2.60
N GLN A 47 -70.28 -16.89 -1.56
CA GLN A 47 -70.50 -17.72 -0.37
C GLN A 47 -70.92 -19.16 -0.67
N TYR A 48 -71.71 -19.36 -1.74
CA TYR A 48 -72.21 -20.67 -2.12
C TYR A 48 -71.18 -21.44 -2.93
N GLU A 49 -70.46 -20.78 -3.83
CA GLU A 49 -69.35 -21.37 -4.60
C GLU A 49 -68.25 -21.89 -3.67
N ALA A 50 -67.78 -21.08 -2.71
CA ALA A 50 -66.74 -21.50 -1.78
C ALA A 50 -67.17 -22.72 -0.95
N LYS A 51 -68.41 -22.75 -0.46
CA LYS A 51 -68.99 -23.89 0.28
C LYS A 51 -69.08 -25.16 -0.58
N VAL A 52 -69.55 -25.04 -1.81
CA VAL A 52 -69.70 -26.16 -2.75
C VAL A 52 -68.34 -26.69 -3.19
N TYR A 53 -67.39 -25.80 -3.46
CA TYR A 53 -66.02 -26.16 -3.84
C TYR A 53 -65.28 -26.87 -2.71
N LEU A 54 -65.32 -26.35 -1.47
CA LEU A 54 -64.72 -27.02 -0.31
C LEU A 54 -65.36 -28.39 -0.03
N ALA A 55 -66.67 -28.52 -0.21
CA ALA A 55 -67.35 -29.81 -0.09
C ALA A 55 -66.85 -30.83 -1.14
N LEU A 56 -66.58 -30.38 -2.36
CA LEU A 56 -66.04 -31.22 -3.44
C LEU A 56 -64.56 -31.56 -3.25
N ILE A 57 -63.74 -30.64 -2.75
CA ILE A 57 -62.33 -30.90 -2.40
C ILE A 57 -62.23 -31.97 -1.30
N ARG A 58 -63.11 -31.92 -0.30
CA ARG A 58 -63.09 -32.86 0.84
C ARG A 58 -63.68 -34.22 0.52
N GLY A 59 -64.83 -34.24 -0.14
CA GLY A 59 -65.58 -35.47 -0.38
C GLY A 59 -65.33 -36.09 -1.76
N GLY A 60 -64.48 -35.48 -2.59
CA GLY A 60 -64.19 -35.95 -3.94
C GLY A 60 -65.43 -35.98 -4.85
N LYS A 61 -65.50 -36.97 -5.75
CA LYS A 61 -66.59 -37.14 -6.72
C LYS A 61 -67.92 -37.43 -6.02
N GLN A 62 -68.85 -36.49 -6.07
CA GLN A 62 -70.13 -36.54 -5.34
C GLN A 62 -71.33 -36.20 -6.23
N SER A 63 -72.52 -36.72 -5.89
CA SER A 63 -73.77 -36.32 -6.53
C SER A 63 -74.24 -34.96 -6.02
N MET A 64 -75.10 -34.26 -6.75
CA MET A 64 -75.62 -32.95 -6.32
C MET A 64 -76.33 -33.00 -4.96
N THR A 65 -77.00 -34.12 -4.64
CA THR A 65 -77.61 -34.35 -3.32
C THR A 65 -76.55 -34.50 -2.24
N GLY A 66 -75.47 -35.25 -2.51
CA GLY A 66 -74.35 -35.39 -1.58
C GLY A 66 -73.61 -34.08 -1.32
N ILE A 67 -73.39 -33.28 -2.37
CA ILE A 67 -72.81 -31.94 -2.25
C ILE A 67 -73.71 -31.03 -1.40
N SER A 68 -75.04 -31.10 -1.59
CA SER A 68 -76.01 -30.31 -0.83
C SER A 68 -75.97 -30.62 0.66
N GLU A 69 -75.85 -31.90 1.02
CA GLU A 69 -75.74 -32.35 2.41
C GLU A 69 -74.43 -31.88 3.07
N VAL A 70 -73.30 -31.99 2.36
CA VAL A 70 -71.97 -31.63 2.91
C VAL A 70 -71.77 -30.12 2.96
N SER A 71 -72.22 -29.38 1.95
CA SER A 71 -72.03 -27.91 1.85
C SER A 71 -73.08 -27.09 2.62
N GLY A 72 -74.20 -27.71 3.01
CA GLY A 72 -75.36 -27.02 3.59
C GLY A 72 -76.08 -26.08 2.61
N VAL A 73 -75.81 -26.19 1.30
CA VAL A 73 -76.42 -25.39 0.25
C VAL A 73 -77.63 -26.12 -0.33
N PRO A 74 -78.80 -25.48 -0.49
CA PRO A 74 -79.99 -26.13 -1.03
C PRO A 74 -79.75 -26.77 -2.41
N THR A 75 -80.22 -28.00 -2.63
CA THR A 75 -79.88 -28.81 -3.82
C THR A 75 -80.17 -28.10 -5.14
N GLN A 76 -81.26 -27.31 -5.21
CA GLN A 76 -81.57 -26.50 -6.40
C GLN A 76 -80.46 -25.51 -6.75
N ARG A 77 -79.84 -24.89 -5.73
CA ARG A 77 -78.76 -23.91 -5.87
C ARG A 77 -77.41 -24.56 -6.13
N VAL A 78 -77.23 -25.81 -5.71
CA VAL A 78 -76.01 -26.60 -6.02
C VAL A 78 -75.87 -26.83 -7.52
N TYR A 79 -76.96 -27.10 -8.24
CA TYR A 79 -76.89 -27.28 -9.70
C TYR A 79 -76.34 -26.05 -10.43
N ASP A 80 -76.81 -24.86 -10.03
CA ASP A 80 -76.34 -23.59 -10.62
C ASP A 80 -74.90 -23.30 -10.20
N THR A 81 -74.59 -23.46 -8.91
CA THR A 81 -73.26 -23.18 -8.35
C THR A 81 -72.18 -24.09 -8.95
N VAL A 82 -72.46 -25.38 -9.14
CA VAL A 82 -71.51 -26.31 -9.76
C VAL A 82 -71.31 -25.97 -11.25
N ARG A 83 -72.34 -25.49 -11.95
CA ARG A 83 -72.20 -25.03 -13.34
C ARG A 83 -71.34 -23.76 -13.42
N ASP A 84 -71.53 -22.81 -12.50
CA ASP A 84 -70.74 -21.58 -12.44
C ASP A 84 -69.27 -21.87 -12.13
N LEU A 85 -69.01 -22.76 -11.15
CA LEU A 85 -67.66 -23.25 -10.85
C LEU A 85 -67.04 -24.01 -12.03
N GLN A 86 -67.84 -24.76 -12.80
CA GLN A 86 -67.35 -25.48 -13.98
C GLN A 86 -66.94 -24.50 -15.09
N ASN A 87 -67.76 -23.48 -15.35
CA ASN A 87 -67.45 -22.43 -16.32
C ASN A 87 -66.16 -21.67 -15.95
N ARG A 88 -65.87 -21.56 -14.66
CA ARG A 88 -64.65 -20.94 -14.12
C ARG A 88 -63.46 -21.90 -14.01
N GLY A 89 -63.64 -23.19 -14.35
CA GLY A 89 -62.57 -24.19 -14.37
C GLY A 89 -62.18 -24.77 -13.01
N PHE A 90 -63.04 -24.64 -11.98
CA PHE A 90 -62.78 -25.16 -10.63
C PHE A 90 -63.32 -26.56 -10.40
N VAL A 91 -64.34 -26.99 -11.14
CA VAL A 91 -64.99 -28.30 -10.98
C VAL A 91 -65.36 -28.88 -12.34
N GLU A 92 -65.56 -30.19 -12.41
CA GLU A 92 -66.04 -30.85 -13.63
C GLU A 92 -67.27 -31.72 -13.34
N ILE A 93 -68.25 -31.69 -14.24
CA ILE A 93 -69.49 -32.45 -14.13
C ILE A 93 -69.38 -33.70 -15.00
N ILE A 94 -69.70 -34.85 -14.40
CA ILE A 94 -69.81 -36.13 -15.07
C ILE A 94 -71.30 -36.43 -15.29
N ASP A 95 -71.69 -36.56 -16.55
CA ASP A 95 -73.05 -36.93 -16.98
C ASP A 95 -73.35 -38.44 -16.76
N GLU A 96 -73.23 -38.88 -15.51
CA GLU A 96 -73.79 -40.14 -14.99
C GLU A 96 -75.18 -39.88 -14.38
N TYR A 97 -76.04 -40.89 -14.21
CA TYR A 97 -77.31 -40.73 -13.48
C TYR A 97 -77.21 -41.40 -12.09
N PRO A 98 -77.33 -40.65 -10.97
CA PRO A 98 -77.49 -39.19 -10.89
C PRO A 98 -76.20 -38.42 -11.21
N LYS A 99 -76.32 -37.17 -11.68
CA LYS A 99 -75.18 -36.32 -12.08
C LYS A 99 -74.22 -36.15 -10.92
N LYS A 100 -72.92 -36.27 -11.20
CA LYS A 100 -71.84 -36.10 -10.22
C LYS A 100 -70.89 -34.99 -10.63
N ALA A 101 -70.24 -34.38 -9.65
CA ALA A 101 -69.18 -33.42 -9.89
C ALA A 101 -67.98 -33.74 -9.01
N TYR A 102 -66.80 -33.25 -9.39
CA TYR A 102 -65.58 -33.32 -8.60
C TYR A 102 -64.77 -32.04 -8.80
N ALA A 103 -63.96 -31.68 -7.80
CA ALA A 103 -63.08 -30.52 -7.89
C ALA A 103 -61.86 -30.83 -8.78
N ILE A 104 -61.51 -29.87 -9.63
CA ILE A 104 -60.24 -29.87 -10.37
C ILE A 104 -59.11 -29.57 -9.37
N ASP A 105 -57.92 -30.11 -9.64
CA ASP A 105 -56.72 -29.88 -8.82
C ASP A 105 -56.53 -28.37 -8.50
N PRO A 106 -56.41 -27.97 -7.21
CA PRO A 106 -56.28 -26.57 -6.81
C PRO A 106 -55.14 -25.82 -7.51
N ASP A 107 -54.02 -26.47 -7.80
CA ASP A 107 -52.89 -25.83 -8.47
C ASP A 107 -53.26 -25.44 -9.92
N LYS A 108 -54.06 -26.28 -10.59
CA LYS A 108 -54.56 -26.01 -11.93
C LYS A 108 -55.70 -25.01 -11.93
N ALA A 109 -56.62 -25.14 -10.97
CA ALA A 109 -57.79 -24.26 -10.86
C ALA A 109 -57.39 -22.81 -10.52
N LEU A 110 -56.33 -22.61 -9.70
CA LEU A 110 -55.84 -21.29 -9.31
C LEU A 110 -54.77 -20.71 -10.25
N ALA A 111 -54.29 -21.46 -11.24
CA ALA A 111 -53.25 -21.01 -12.17
C ALA A 111 -53.62 -19.71 -12.91
N SER A 112 -54.89 -19.55 -13.28
CA SER A 112 -55.36 -18.32 -13.94
C SER A 112 -55.34 -17.11 -13.01
N ALA A 113 -55.65 -17.28 -11.72
CA ALA A 113 -55.63 -16.20 -10.73
C ALA A 113 -54.18 -15.79 -10.42
N LYS A 114 -53.27 -16.75 -10.23
CA LYS A 114 -51.83 -16.49 -10.08
C LYS A 114 -51.27 -15.69 -11.25
N LYS A 115 -51.56 -16.13 -12.48
CA LYS A 115 -51.12 -15.44 -13.71
C LYS A 115 -51.73 -14.05 -13.89
N GLN A 116 -52.92 -13.81 -13.37
CA GLN A 116 -53.55 -12.48 -13.40
C GLN A 116 -52.92 -11.54 -12.38
N ILE A 117 -52.56 -12.04 -11.19
CA ILE A 117 -51.82 -11.29 -10.17
C ILE A 117 -50.42 -10.93 -10.70
N GLU A 118 -49.69 -11.89 -11.26
CA GLU A 118 -48.38 -11.67 -11.89
C GLU A 118 -48.46 -10.59 -12.99
N ARG A 119 -49.40 -10.71 -13.94
CA ARG A 119 -49.59 -9.69 -14.98
C ARG A 119 -49.99 -8.31 -14.43
N THR A 120 -50.69 -8.28 -13.30
CA THR A 120 -51.06 -7.02 -12.65
C THR A 120 -49.85 -6.41 -11.97
N GLN A 121 -48.99 -7.24 -11.35
CA GLN A 121 -47.72 -6.82 -10.80
C GLN A 121 -46.79 -6.29 -11.88
N ASP A 122 -46.59 -7.03 -12.98
CA ASP A 122 -45.77 -6.58 -14.13
C ASP A 122 -46.26 -5.23 -14.65
N ARG A 123 -47.59 -5.07 -14.76
CA ARG A 123 -48.20 -3.83 -15.25
C ARG A 123 -48.18 -2.70 -14.22
N LEU A 124 -48.21 -3.03 -12.93
CA LEU A 124 -48.01 -2.06 -11.86
C LEU A 124 -46.55 -1.62 -11.82
N ASP A 125 -45.60 -2.50 -12.08
CA ASP A 125 -44.18 -2.16 -12.20
C ASP A 125 -43.94 -1.28 -13.44
N GLU A 126 -44.59 -1.57 -14.58
CA GLU A 126 -44.57 -0.70 -15.77
C GLU A 126 -45.25 0.67 -15.56
N LEU A 127 -46.32 0.72 -14.75
CA LEU A 127 -47.07 1.95 -14.44
C LEU A 127 -46.51 2.69 -13.23
N HIS A 128 -45.69 2.04 -12.42
CA HIS A 128 -44.91 2.63 -11.34
C HIS A 128 -43.79 3.42 -12.01
N GLN A 129 -44.18 4.57 -12.57
CA GLN A 129 -43.26 5.67 -12.80
C GLN A 129 -42.61 5.94 -11.44
N VAL A 130 -41.37 5.46 -11.29
CA VAL A 130 -40.41 6.13 -10.42
C VAL A 130 -40.60 7.61 -10.70
N VAL A 131 -40.77 8.39 -9.66
CA VAL A 131 -40.72 9.85 -9.76
C VAL A 131 -39.30 10.18 -10.22
N GLU A 132 -39.03 10.01 -11.52
CA GLU A 132 -38.00 10.75 -12.23
C GLU A 132 -38.43 12.21 -12.12
N ASP A 133 -37.52 13.05 -11.66
CA ASP A 133 -37.68 14.46 -11.29
C ASP A 133 -38.19 14.77 -9.87
N VAL A 134 -37.53 14.22 -8.84
CA VAL A 134 -36.92 15.03 -7.76
C VAL A 134 -35.67 14.32 -7.26
N ASP A 135 -34.58 15.06 -7.18
CA ASP A 135 -33.29 14.83 -6.51
C ASP A 135 -33.46 14.41 -5.02
N VAL A 136 -34.08 13.26 -4.74
CA VAL A 136 -34.21 12.73 -3.36
C VAL A 136 -32.93 11.98 -3.04
N GLY A 137 -31.96 12.72 -2.52
CA GLY A 137 -30.63 12.20 -2.21
C GLY A 137 -30.55 11.03 -1.24
N VAL A 138 -31.62 10.73 -0.48
CA VAL A 138 -31.71 9.60 0.46
C VAL A 138 -33.12 9.03 0.48
N THR A 139 -33.25 7.73 0.23
CA THR A 139 -34.51 6.96 0.30
C THR A 139 -34.51 6.06 1.54
N LEU A 140 -35.60 6.08 2.32
CA LEU A 140 -35.77 5.27 3.52
C LEU A 140 -36.58 4.00 3.25
N PHE A 141 -36.09 2.87 3.73
CA PHE A 141 -36.74 1.56 3.69
C PHE A 141 -36.91 0.99 5.10
N GLN A 142 -38.08 0.44 5.38
CA GLN A 142 -38.41 -0.20 6.67
C GLN A 142 -38.54 -1.72 6.55
N SER A 143 -38.79 -2.22 5.34
CA SER A 143 -38.93 -3.66 5.08
C SER A 143 -37.56 -4.30 4.93
N ARG A 144 -37.25 -5.28 5.78
CA ARG A 144 -36.01 -6.08 5.68
C ARG A 144 -35.79 -6.67 4.28
N ALA A 145 -36.83 -7.21 3.65
CA ALA A 145 -36.73 -7.79 2.31
C ALA A 145 -36.37 -6.73 1.25
N THR A 146 -36.90 -5.51 1.39
CA THR A 146 -36.58 -4.39 0.50
C THR A 146 -35.16 -3.89 0.72
N ILE A 147 -34.72 -3.82 1.98
CA ILE A 147 -33.35 -3.45 2.33
C ILE A 147 -32.34 -4.46 1.74
N GLU A 148 -32.56 -5.76 1.97
CA GLU A 148 -31.69 -6.81 1.44
C GLU A 148 -31.63 -6.77 -0.09
N LYS A 149 -32.76 -6.52 -0.76
CA LYS A 149 -32.81 -6.35 -2.22
C LYS A 149 -31.90 -5.21 -2.68
N HIS A 150 -32.03 -4.03 -2.09
CA HIS A 150 -31.25 -2.86 -2.51
C HIS A 150 -29.76 -2.93 -2.15
N VAL A 151 -29.41 -3.61 -1.05
CA VAL A 151 -28.00 -3.91 -0.74
C VAL A 151 -27.41 -4.81 -1.82
N ARG A 152 -28.13 -5.87 -2.25
CA ARG A 152 -27.67 -6.74 -3.35
C ARG A 152 -27.56 -6.00 -4.68
N GLU A 153 -28.50 -5.11 -4.98
CA GLU A 153 -28.42 -4.26 -6.18
C GLU A 153 -27.20 -3.35 -6.13
N THR A 154 -26.96 -2.68 -4.99
CA THR A 154 -25.79 -1.79 -4.82
C THR A 154 -24.47 -2.54 -4.98
N ILE A 155 -24.37 -3.77 -4.48
CA ILE A 155 -23.17 -4.63 -4.65
C ILE A 155 -22.97 -4.98 -6.12
N ARG A 156 -24.05 -5.37 -6.82
CA ARG A 156 -23.99 -5.80 -8.23
C ARG A 156 -23.73 -4.65 -9.22
N GLU A 157 -24.11 -3.44 -8.86
CA GLU A 157 -23.96 -2.25 -9.70
C GLU A 157 -22.57 -1.58 -9.56
N ALA A 158 -21.72 -2.05 -8.63
CA ALA A 158 -20.36 -1.53 -8.48
C ALA A 158 -19.50 -1.90 -9.69
N GLU A 159 -18.85 -0.92 -10.30
CA GLU A 159 -18.02 -1.11 -11.49
C GLU A 159 -16.52 -0.93 -11.19
N ASP A 160 -16.18 0.07 -10.36
CA ASP A 160 -14.79 0.47 -10.10
C ASP A 160 -14.35 0.08 -8.69
N SER A 161 -15.23 0.24 -7.70
CA SER A 161 -14.90 -0.08 -6.31
C SER A 161 -16.12 -0.29 -5.42
N LEU A 162 -15.98 -1.26 -4.52
CA LEU A 162 -16.97 -1.60 -3.51
C LEU A 162 -16.33 -1.58 -2.12
N PHE A 163 -16.86 -0.78 -1.20
CA PHE A 163 -16.42 -0.73 0.20
C PHE A 163 -17.57 -1.09 1.12
N LEU A 164 -17.38 -2.13 1.93
CA LEU A 164 -18.39 -2.71 2.80
C LEU A 164 -17.95 -2.63 4.27
N LEU A 165 -18.90 -2.34 5.15
CA LEU A 165 -18.83 -2.58 6.58
C LEU A 165 -20.02 -3.48 6.92
N MET A 166 -19.76 -4.65 7.51
CA MET A 166 -20.80 -5.61 7.85
C MET A 166 -20.48 -6.33 9.15
N PRO A 167 -21.46 -6.51 10.05
CA PRO A 167 -21.34 -7.47 11.14
C PRO A 167 -21.08 -8.87 10.62
N GLU A 168 -20.24 -9.65 11.31
CA GLU A 168 -19.83 -10.99 10.90
C GLU A 168 -21.02 -11.91 10.58
N ASN A 169 -22.06 -11.88 11.42
CA ASN A 169 -23.28 -12.67 11.25
C ASN A 169 -24.12 -12.28 10.01
N VAL A 170 -23.86 -11.14 9.39
CA VAL A 170 -24.57 -10.62 8.20
C VAL A 170 -23.83 -10.93 6.92
N VAL A 171 -22.50 -11.07 6.95
CA VAL A 171 -21.65 -11.30 5.76
C VAL A 171 -22.17 -12.47 4.93
N SER A 172 -22.53 -13.58 5.59
CA SER A 172 -23.07 -14.78 4.94
C SER A 172 -24.33 -14.53 4.09
N MET A 173 -25.12 -13.51 4.41
CA MET A 173 -26.32 -13.16 3.64
C MET A 173 -25.99 -12.63 2.26
N PHE A 174 -24.85 -11.93 2.10
CA PHE A 174 -24.45 -11.28 0.85
C PHE A 174 -23.32 -11.99 0.12
N ARG A 175 -22.85 -13.14 0.65
CA ARG A 175 -21.75 -13.95 0.12
C ARG A 175 -21.79 -14.15 -1.40
N ASP A 176 -22.91 -14.66 -1.92
CA ASP A 176 -23.04 -14.94 -3.35
C ASP A 176 -22.87 -13.68 -4.21
N GLY A 177 -23.39 -12.54 -3.73
CA GLY A 177 -23.25 -11.27 -4.45
C GLY A 177 -21.82 -10.74 -4.45
N LEU A 178 -21.06 -10.97 -3.37
CA LEU A 178 -19.66 -10.56 -3.26
C LEU A 178 -18.75 -11.44 -4.13
N LEU A 179 -19.03 -12.75 -4.20
CA LEU A 179 -18.30 -13.68 -5.07
C LEU A 179 -18.60 -13.47 -6.56
N ASP A 180 -19.79 -12.97 -6.88
CA ASP A 180 -20.21 -12.65 -8.25
C ASP A 180 -19.72 -11.26 -8.72
N CYS A 181 -19.05 -10.47 -7.86
CA CYS A 181 -18.48 -9.18 -8.25
C CYS A 181 -17.44 -9.35 -9.37
N ASP A 182 -17.32 -8.36 -10.24
CA ASP A 182 -16.29 -8.35 -11.28
C ASP A 182 -14.90 -8.37 -10.62
N THR A 183 -14.00 -9.20 -11.14
CA THR A 183 -12.62 -9.31 -10.67
C THR A 183 -11.83 -8.01 -10.82
N ASP A 184 -12.28 -7.09 -11.67
CA ASP A 184 -11.65 -5.78 -11.84
C ASP A 184 -12.13 -4.73 -10.80
N THR A 185 -13.14 -5.04 -9.97
CA THR A 185 -13.66 -4.13 -8.94
C THR A 185 -12.81 -4.18 -7.66
N ASP A 186 -12.26 -3.05 -7.20
CA ASP A 186 -11.50 -2.98 -5.93
C ASP A 186 -12.44 -3.11 -4.73
N THR A 187 -12.42 -4.28 -4.07
CA THR A 187 -13.33 -4.69 -3.00
C THR A 187 -12.68 -4.65 -1.61
N HIS A 188 -13.27 -3.90 -0.69
CA HIS A 188 -12.79 -3.77 0.69
C HIS A 188 -13.90 -4.12 1.65
N LEU A 189 -13.62 -5.00 2.62
CA LEU A 189 -14.58 -5.43 3.63
C LEU A 189 -14.04 -5.20 5.04
N ILE A 190 -14.79 -4.43 5.84
CA ILE A 190 -14.60 -4.34 7.29
C ILE A 190 -15.65 -5.23 7.95
N VAL A 191 -15.19 -6.23 8.70
CA VAL A 191 -16.05 -7.10 9.50
C VAL A 191 -16.15 -6.55 10.92
N SER A 192 -17.37 -6.29 11.39
CA SER A 192 -17.63 -5.78 12.75
C SER A 192 -18.25 -6.86 13.65
N ASP A 193 -18.46 -6.55 14.93
CA ASP A 193 -18.98 -7.49 15.95
C ASP A 193 -18.07 -8.72 16.20
N ILE A 194 -16.75 -8.61 15.97
CA ILE A 194 -15.79 -9.70 16.22
C ILE A 194 -15.52 -9.85 17.72
N GLU A 195 -15.43 -11.09 18.22
CA GLU A 195 -15.16 -11.36 19.63
C GLU A 195 -13.69 -11.05 20.00
N PHE A 196 -13.46 -10.57 21.24
CA PHE A 196 -12.11 -10.22 21.70
C PHE A 196 -11.16 -11.42 21.79
N ASP A 197 -11.70 -12.63 21.95
CA ASP A 197 -10.91 -13.86 22.05
C ASP A 197 -10.32 -14.28 20.69
N ASP A 198 -10.77 -13.68 19.59
CA ASP A 198 -10.28 -13.93 18.22
C ASP A 198 -9.10 -13.00 17.81
N ILE A 199 -8.49 -12.32 18.79
CA ILE A 199 -7.35 -11.43 18.61
C ILE A 199 -6.07 -12.14 19.06
N ASP A 200 -5.11 -12.33 18.14
CA ASP A 200 -3.77 -12.85 18.43
C ASP A 200 -2.68 -11.94 17.84
N ASN A 201 -1.72 -11.52 18.68
CA ASN A 201 -0.57 -10.66 18.30
C ASN A 201 -0.92 -9.54 17.30
N GLU A 202 -1.90 -8.70 17.65
CA GLU A 202 -2.41 -7.57 16.83
C GLU A 202 -3.17 -7.93 15.54
N SER A 203 -3.23 -9.21 15.17
CA SER A 203 -4.02 -9.72 14.04
C SER A 203 -5.35 -10.37 14.48
N LEU A 204 -6.32 -10.41 13.58
CA LEU A 204 -7.62 -11.06 13.80
C LEU A 204 -7.66 -12.45 13.15
N ALA A 205 -8.19 -13.43 13.87
CA ALA A 205 -8.54 -14.73 13.32
C ALA A 205 -9.99 -14.69 12.78
N ILE A 206 -10.15 -14.45 11.48
CA ILE A 206 -11.45 -14.53 10.80
C ILE A 206 -11.47 -15.78 9.91
N ASP A 207 -12.64 -16.42 9.77
CA ASP A 207 -12.86 -17.59 8.91
C ASP A 207 -12.40 -17.32 7.45
N GLU A 208 -11.62 -18.26 6.88
CA GLU A 208 -11.10 -18.17 5.51
C GLU A 208 -12.21 -17.93 4.46
N SER A 209 -13.42 -18.43 4.72
CA SER A 209 -14.57 -18.25 3.83
C SER A 209 -15.08 -16.80 3.74
N ILE A 210 -14.65 -15.93 4.66
CA ILE A 210 -14.90 -14.48 4.66
C ILE A 210 -13.74 -13.74 4.00
N THR A 211 -12.49 -14.17 4.22
CA THR A 211 -11.31 -13.52 3.61
C THR A 211 -11.32 -13.62 2.09
N GLU A 212 -11.93 -14.66 1.52
CA GLU A 212 -12.09 -14.84 0.08
C GLU A 212 -13.17 -13.93 -0.57
N LEU A 213 -13.92 -13.16 0.21
CA LEU A 213 -15.06 -12.37 -0.30
C LEU A 213 -14.71 -10.97 -0.79
N ALA A 214 -13.50 -10.50 -0.51
CA ALA A 214 -13.02 -9.20 -0.95
C ALA A 214 -11.49 -9.20 -1.06
N ASP A 215 -10.93 -8.32 -1.89
CA ASP A 215 -9.48 -8.18 -2.10
C ASP A 215 -8.75 -7.86 -0.81
N ARG A 216 -9.42 -7.11 0.08
CA ARG A 216 -8.87 -6.73 1.38
C ARG A 216 -9.93 -6.84 2.46
N VAL A 217 -9.60 -7.59 3.51
CA VAL A 217 -10.47 -7.77 4.67
C VAL A 217 -9.76 -7.27 5.94
N ARG A 218 -10.46 -6.44 6.71
CA ARG A 218 -10.05 -6.00 8.04
C ARG A 218 -11.22 -6.20 9.01
N GLY A 219 -10.95 -6.12 10.31
CA GLY A 219 -12.00 -6.29 11.32
C GLY A 219 -11.93 -5.32 12.50
N VAL A 220 -13.07 -5.13 13.15
CA VAL A 220 -13.25 -4.32 14.35
C VAL A 220 -14.12 -5.07 15.38
N THR A 221 -13.85 -4.84 16.66
CA THR A 221 -14.64 -5.40 17.76
C THR A 221 -15.86 -4.54 18.11
N SER A 222 -15.97 -3.33 17.54
CA SER A 222 -17.12 -2.46 17.74
C SER A 222 -18.37 -3.00 17.03
N SER A 223 -19.54 -2.62 17.57
CA SER A 223 -20.83 -2.96 16.99
C SER A 223 -21.25 -1.89 16.00
N GLU A 224 -21.16 -2.22 14.71
CA GLU A 224 -21.36 -1.29 13.60
C GLU A 224 -22.61 -1.64 12.76
N PRO A 225 -23.22 -0.66 12.08
CA PRO A 225 -24.28 -0.90 11.10
C PRO A 225 -23.72 -1.55 9.82
N VAL A 226 -24.61 -2.01 8.92
CA VAL A 226 -24.16 -2.36 7.56
C VAL A 226 -24.04 -1.09 6.74
N VAL A 227 -22.87 -0.87 6.13
CA VAL A 227 -22.63 0.23 5.19
C VAL A 227 -22.07 -0.34 3.90
N VAL A 228 -22.59 0.08 2.77
CA VAL A 228 -22.09 -0.28 1.44
C VAL A 228 -21.85 0.99 0.65
N SER A 229 -20.68 1.16 0.06
CA SER A 229 -20.32 2.27 -0.82
C SER A 229 -19.85 1.70 -2.15
N ALA A 230 -20.60 1.99 -3.24
CA ALA A 230 -20.26 1.58 -4.59
C ALA A 230 -19.87 2.82 -5.41
N ASP A 231 -18.66 2.80 -5.97
CA ASP A 231 -18.04 3.80 -6.85
C ASP A 231 -18.07 5.25 -6.35
N ARG A 232 -18.34 5.46 -5.05
CA ARG A 232 -18.67 6.77 -4.43
C ARG A 232 -19.87 7.48 -5.08
N LYS A 233 -20.69 6.75 -5.84
CA LYS A 233 -21.91 7.28 -6.49
C LYS A 233 -23.14 6.93 -5.65
N THR A 234 -23.18 5.70 -5.16
CA THR A 234 -24.30 5.15 -4.40
C THR A 234 -23.80 4.54 -3.10
N SER A 235 -24.61 4.68 -2.05
CA SER A 235 -24.32 4.03 -0.78
C SER A 235 -25.59 3.51 -0.12
N PHE A 236 -25.43 2.51 0.74
CA PHE A 236 -26.49 1.96 1.55
C PHE A 236 -26.06 1.99 3.03
N TYR A 237 -26.96 2.36 3.92
CA TYR A 237 -26.73 2.36 5.37
C TYR A 237 -27.89 1.67 6.08
N TRP A 238 -27.63 0.57 6.80
CA TRP A 238 -28.64 -0.25 7.45
C TRP A 238 -28.40 -0.32 8.96
N THR A 239 -29.35 0.22 9.73
CA THR A 239 -29.34 0.22 11.19
C THR A 239 -30.03 -1.01 11.78
N GLY A 240 -29.74 -1.29 13.06
CA GLY A 240 -30.53 -2.24 13.85
C GLY A 240 -30.21 -3.71 13.60
N ILE A 241 -29.03 -3.99 13.04
CA ILE A 241 -28.61 -5.35 12.64
C ILE A 241 -27.42 -5.92 13.45
N GLY A 242 -26.76 -5.12 14.28
CA GLY A 242 -25.70 -5.57 15.19
C GLY A 242 -26.21 -6.09 16.54
N GLY A 243 -25.32 -6.75 17.30
CA GLY A 243 -25.65 -7.44 18.56
C GLY A 243 -26.13 -6.56 19.72
N THR A 244 -26.04 -5.23 19.61
CA THR A 244 -26.35 -4.30 20.71
C THR A 244 -27.82 -3.84 20.76
N ARG A 245 -28.45 -3.98 21.95
CA ARG A 245 -29.84 -3.59 22.28
C ARG A 245 -30.11 -2.06 22.27
N LEU A 246 -29.21 -1.24 21.73
CA LEU A 246 -29.26 0.22 21.82
C LEU A 246 -29.88 0.90 20.59
N THR A 247 -30.17 0.17 19.52
CA THR A 247 -30.70 0.72 18.27
C THR A 247 -32.22 0.55 18.15
N THR A 248 -32.86 1.57 17.57
CA THR A 248 -34.29 1.63 17.22
C THR A 248 -34.59 0.72 16.02
N GLU A 249 -35.88 0.50 15.71
CA GLU A 249 -36.38 -0.34 14.60
C GLU A 249 -35.47 -0.32 13.35
N GLY A 250 -35.12 -1.50 12.81
CA GLY A 250 -34.17 -1.61 11.70
C GLY A 250 -34.65 -0.86 10.44
N GLN A 251 -33.82 0.08 9.98
CA GLN A 251 -34.10 0.96 8.85
C GLN A 251 -32.92 0.95 7.88
N GLY A 252 -33.21 0.96 6.58
CA GLY A 252 -32.22 1.08 5.51
C GLY A 252 -32.33 2.42 4.80
N PHE A 253 -31.20 3.06 4.56
CA PHE A 253 -31.11 4.33 3.86
C PHE A 253 -30.30 4.11 2.58
N TYR A 254 -30.94 4.25 1.43
CA TYR A 254 -30.30 4.21 0.13
C TYR A 254 -29.98 5.62 -0.33
N VAL A 255 -28.71 5.90 -0.51
CA VAL A 255 -28.14 7.21 -0.79
C VAL A 255 -27.68 7.24 -2.23
N THR A 256 -28.34 8.06 -3.05
CA THR A 256 -28.00 8.29 -4.46
C THR A 256 -27.37 9.66 -4.69
N ASN A 257 -27.35 10.52 -3.66
CA ASN A 257 -26.62 11.78 -3.72
C ASN A 257 -25.12 11.52 -3.57
N PRO A 258 -24.28 11.88 -4.57
CA PRO A 258 -22.85 11.57 -4.54
C PRO A 258 -22.08 12.27 -3.39
N GLU A 259 -22.55 13.43 -2.93
CA GLU A 259 -21.91 14.14 -1.82
C GLU A 259 -22.13 13.40 -0.49
N LEU A 260 -23.32 12.83 -0.28
CA LEU A 260 -23.62 12.01 0.89
C LEU A 260 -22.97 10.63 0.79
N ALA A 261 -22.96 10.02 -0.41
CA ALA A 261 -22.26 8.77 -0.66
C ALA A 261 -20.76 8.93 -0.35
N LEU A 262 -20.14 10.05 -0.75
CA LEU A 262 -18.75 10.36 -0.42
C LEU A 262 -18.50 10.49 1.10
N VAL A 263 -19.46 10.99 1.87
CA VAL A 263 -19.33 11.06 3.34
C VAL A 263 -19.30 9.66 3.95
N LEU A 264 -20.18 8.76 3.50
CA LEU A 264 -20.17 7.36 3.93
C LEU A 264 -18.89 6.64 3.47
N ASP A 265 -18.44 6.90 2.23
CA ASP A 265 -17.17 6.37 1.73
C ASP A 265 -15.99 6.80 2.59
N ARG A 266 -15.91 8.08 2.96
CA ARG A 266 -14.84 8.60 3.84
C ARG A 266 -14.94 8.10 5.27
N PHE A 267 -16.14 7.86 5.77
CA PHE A 267 -16.31 7.20 7.06
C PHE A 267 -15.67 5.81 7.04
N LEU A 268 -15.88 5.04 5.96
CA LEU A 268 -15.21 3.75 5.78
C LEU A 268 -13.69 3.92 5.58
N SER A 269 -13.27 4.70 4.59
CA SER A 269 -11.86 4.74 4.15
C SER A 269 -10.93 5.52 5.05
N ASP A 270 -11.40 6.63 5.65
CA ASP A 270 -10.55 7.58 6.35
C ASP A 270 -10.73 7.50 7.87
N THR A 271 -11.75 6.78 8.37
CA THR A 271 -12.03 6.63 9.80
C THR A 271 -11.94 5.18 10.25
N LEU A 272 -12.76 4.28 9.72
CA LEU A 272 -12.80 2.89 10.20
C LEU A 272 -11.65 2.05 9.67
N TRP A 273 -11.34 2.14 8.37
CA TRP A 273 -10.28 1.31 7.76
C TRP A 273 -8.91 1.45 8.44
N PRO A 274 -8.41 2.66 8.76
CA PRO A 274 -7.14 2.82 9.46
C PRO A 274 -7.16 2.29 10.90
N LEU A 275 -8.34 2.20 11.53
CA LEU A 275 -8.50 1.68 12.89
C LEU A 275 -8.82 0.18 12.92
N ALA A 276 -9.20 -0.41 11.79
CA ALA A 276 -9.52 -1.81 11.66
C ALA A 276 -8.24 -2.65 11.60
N ARG A 277 -8.26 -3.82 12.25
CA ARG A 277 -7.13 -4.74 12.33
C ARG A 277 -7.07 -5.64 11.11
N THR A 278 -5.87 -6.01 10.69
CA THR A 278 -5.66 -6.96 9.60
C THR A 278 -6.05 -8.38 10.02
N VAL A 279 -6.56 -9.16 9.06
CA VAL A 279 -6.92 -10.56 9.28
C VAL A 279 -5.70 -11.43 9.01
N GLY A 280 -5.31 -12.25 10.00
CA GLY A 280 -4.18 -13.17 9.95
C GLY A 280 -2.79 -12.52 9.99
N THR A 281 -1.77 -13.35 10.23
CA THR A 281 -0.37 -13.05 9.86
C THR A 281 -0.27 -13.27 8.36
N THR A 282 -0.40 -12.20 7.57
CA THR A 282 -0.39 -12.20 6.11
C THR A 282 0.43 -13.35 5.51
N THR A 283 -0.27 -14.33 4.94
CA THR A 283 0.22 -15.05 3.76
C THR A 283 0.65 -13.95 2.80
N GLU A 284 1.87 -14.01 2.28
CA GLU A 284 2.43 -13.10 1.28
C GLU A 284 1.29 -12.52 0.42
N SER A 285 0.88 -11.28 0.69
CA SER A 285 -0.17 -10.67 -0.13
C SER A 285 0.33 -10.75 -1.56
N GLU A 286 -0.43 -11.42 -2.43
CA GLU A 286 -0.05 -11.52 -3.83
C GLU A 286 0.30 -10.12 -4.32
N MET A 287 1.51 -9.97 -4.85
CA MET A 287 2.04 -8.67 -5.26
C MET A 287 1.02 -7.98 -6.18
N PRO A 288 0.64 -6.71 -5.91
CA PRO A 288 -0.33 -6.00 -6.70
C PRO A 288 -0.01 -6.08 -8.20
N GLN A 289 -0.99 -6.49 -8.99
CA GLN A 289 -0.86 -6.55 -10.45
C GLN A 289 -1.28 -5.23 -11.09
N PHE A 290 -0.58 -4.85 -12.17
CA PHE A 290 -0.86 -3.64 -12.96
C PHE A 290 -1.03 -4.00 -14.44
N PRO A 291 -1.83 -3.26 -15.23
CA PRO A 291 -2.45 -1.98 -14.90
C PRO A 291 -3.61 -2.10 -13.90
N LYS A 292 -3.71 -1.16 -12.96
CA LYS A 292 -4.79 -1.13 -11.96
C LYS A 292 -5.32 0.28 -11.78
N GLN A 293 -6.62 0.39 -11.58
CA GLN A 293 -7.35 1.65 -11.39
C GLN A 293 -7.78 1.80 -9.93
N TYR A 294 -7.76 3.04 -9.45
CA TYR A 294 -8.07 3.38 -8.07
C TYR A 294 -8.94 4.63 -8.01
N LEU A 295 -10.04 4.54 -7.26
CA LEU A 295 -10.80 5.70 -6.81
C LEU A 295 -10.19 6.33 -5.54
N ARG A 296 -9.59 5.50 -4.67
CA ARG A 296 -8.99 5.91 -3.39
C ARG A 296 -7.48 6.02 -3.54
N ILE A 297 -6.94 7.24 -3.41
CA ILE A 297 -5.49 7.45 -3.42
C ILE A 297 -4.77 6.61 -2.36
N ARG A 298 -5.38 6.38 -1.18
CA ARG A 298 -4.78 5.53 -0.14
C ARG A 298 -4.63 4.07 -0.57
N ASN A 299 -5.58 3.53 -1.34
CA ASN A 299 -5.50 2.17 -1.87
C ASN A 299 -4.36 2.06 -2.89
N CYS A 300 -4.27 3.06 -3.78
CA CYS A 300 -3.17 3.21 -4.73
C CYS A 300 -1.82 3.29 -4.03
N LEU A 301 -1.71 4.12 -2.99
CA LEU A 301 -0.47 4.31 -2.25
C LEU A 301 -0.06 3.08 -1.45
N ALA A 302 -1.01 2.33 -0.89
CA ALA A 302 -0.73 1.06 -0.22
C ALA A 302 -0.19 0.00 -1.20
N ASP A 303 -0.77 -0.09 -2.41
CA ASP A 303 -0.25 -0.99 -3.45
C ASP A 303 1.13 -0.54 -3.94
N LEU A 304 1.32 0.76 -4.16
CA LEU A 304 2.64 1.33 -4.50
C LEU A 304 3.68 1.02 -3.42
N ASP A 305 3.34 1.21 -2.13
CA ASP A 305 4.25 0.92 -1.02
C ASP A 305 4.69 -0.55 -0.97
N CYS A 306 3.83 -1.46 -1.37
CA CYS A 306 4.18 -2.87 -1.50
C CYS A 306 5.20 -3.08 -2.65
N VAL A 307 4.88 -2.59 -3.85
CA VAL A 307 5.67 -2.90 -5.05
C VAL A 307 6.97 -2.08 -5.17
N THR A 308 7.03 -0.90 -4.56
CA THR A 308 8.23 -0.05 -4.59
C THR A 308 9.29 -0.48 -3.58
N ARG A 309 9.00 -1.52 -2.77
CA ARG A 309 10.01 -2.24 -1.98
C ARG A 309 10.95 -3.05 -2.87
N GLU A 310 10.44 -3.55 -3.99
CA GLU A 310 11.20 -4.42 -4.90
C GLU A 310 11.65 -3.70 -6.17
N ARG A 311 11.08 -2.52 -6.44
CA ARG A 311 11.28 -1.80 -7.70
C ARG A 311 11.41 -0.29 -7.44
N PRO A 312 12.23 0.43 -8.21
CA PRO A 312 12.25 1.89 -8.17
C PRO A 312 10.85 2.48 -8.42
N VAL A 313 10.51 3.56 -7.73
CA VAL A 313 9.21 4.25 -7.86
C VAL A 313 8.92 4.68 -9.31
N GLU A 314 9.95 4.99 -10.08
CA GLU A 314 9.86 5.46 -11.46
C GLU A 314 9.54 4.36 -12.47
N SER A 315 9.53 3.10 -12.01
CA SER A 315 9.02 1.95 -12.77
C SER A 315 7.51 2.04 -13.02
N PHE A 316 6.83 3.03 -12.42
CA PHE A 316 5.39 3.20 -12.50
C PHE A 316 5.03 4.52 -13.21
N VAL A 317 4.11 4.41 -14.16
CA VAL A 317 3.41 5.55 -14.78
C VAL A 317 2.07 5.71 -14.10
N VAL A 318 1.75 6.95 -13.77
CA VAL A 318 0.46 7.33 -13.20
C VAL A 318 -0.30 8.14 -14.25
N GLU A 319 -1.49 7.67 -14.59
CA GLU A 319 -2.49 8.44 -15.34
C GLU A 319 -3.59 8.84 -14.36
N PHE A 320 -4.04 10.09 -14.38
CA PHE A 320 -5.15 10.53 -13.53
C PHE A 320 -6.07 11.53 -14.25
N ASP A 321 -7.38 11.41 -13.99
CA ASP A 321 -8.34 12.46 -14.29
C ASP A 321 -8.71 13.19 -13.00
N GLY A 322 -8.84 14.51 -13.07
CA GLY A 322 -8.96 15.32 -11.87
C GLY A 322 -9.17 16.79 -12.14
N TYR A 323 -8.71 17.60 -11.19
CA TYR A 323 -8.83 19.06 -11.24
C TYR A 323 -7.53 19.70 -10.80
N ASN A 324 -7.12 20.77 -11.46
CA ASN A 324 -6.11 21.70 -10.94
C ASN A 324 -6.68 22.38 -9.70
N THR A 325 -5.95 22.35 -8.57
CA THR A 325 -6.49 22.84 -7.29
C THR A 325 -6.49 24.36 -7.16
N GLU A 326 -5.64 25.05 -7.93
CA GLU A 326 -5.58 26.51 -7.97
C GLU A 326 -6.67 27.08 -8.90
N THR A 327 -6.79 26.55 -10.12
CA THR A 327 -7.72 27.09 -11.11
C THR A 327 -9.12 26.45 -11.05
N GLY A 328 -9.21 25.21 -10.58
CA GLY A 328 -10.44 24.41 -10.59
C GLY A 328 -10.78 23.79 -11.95
N ASP A 329 -9.88 23.89 -12.94
CA ASP A 329 -10.10 23.31 -14.27
C ASP A 329 -9.95 21.80 -14.25
N LYS A 330 -10.76 21.11 -15.07
CA LYS A 330 -10.64 19.66 -15.27
C LYS A 330 -9.38 19.35 -16.06
N VAL A 331 -8.63 18.36 -15.59
CA VAL A 331 -7.40 17.90 -16.23
C VAL A 331 -7.39 16.39 -16.39
N THR A 332 -6.62 15.90 -17.37
CA THR A 332 -6.30 14.49 -17.52
C THR A 332 -4.85 14.41 -17.91
N GLU A 333 -4.03 14.04 -16.95
CA GLU A 333 -2.58 14.06 -17.08
C GLU A 333 -2.02 12.66 -16.91
N HIS A 334 -0.84 12.45 -17.47
CA HIS A 334 -0.04 11.28 -17.20
C HIS A 334 1.40 11.68 -16.92
N GLY A 335 2.07 10.90 -16.09
CA GLY A 335 3.44 11.18 -15.71
C GLY A 335 4.12 10.02 -15.00
N THR A 336 5.44 10.14 -14.87
CA THR A 336 6.28 9.17 -14.17
C THR A 336 6.22 9.42 -12.66
N LEU A 337 6.00 8.36 -11.88
CA LEU A 337 6.03 8.44 -10.42
C LEU A 337 7.46 8.68 -9.92
N VAL A 338 7.74 9.85 -9.35
CA VAL A 338 9.07 10.17 -8.78
C VAL A 338 9.11 10.03 -7.26
N GLY A 339 7.96 9.80 -6.65
CA GLY A 339 7.84 9.53 -5.23
C GLY A 339 6.40 9.65 -4.77
N TYR A 340 6.15 9.31 -3.52
CA TYR A 340 4.85 9.48 -2.91
C TYR A 340 5.01 9.73 -1.42
N TYR A 341 3.96 10.25 -0.81
CA TYR A 341 3.85 10.35 0.63
C TYR A 341 2.60 9.56 1.04
N PHE A 342 2.81 8.54 1.86
CA PHE A 342 1.76 7.70 2.41
C PHE A 342 1.97 7.50 3.90
N SER A 343 0.89 7.65 4.66
CA SER A 343 0.80 7.15 6.02
C SER A 343 -0.63 6.69 6.24
N GLU A 344 -0.80 5.48 6.78
CA GLU A 344 -2.13 4.95 7.09
C GLU A 344 -2.90 5.86 8.05
N TYR A 345 -2.20 6.48 9.00
CA TYR A 345 -2.80 7.24 10.12
C TYR A 345 -2.81 8.76 9.92
N GLU A 346 -1.99 9.33 9.04
CA GLU A 346 -2.00 10.78 8.81
C GLU A 346 -2.94 11.19 7.67
N ARG A 347 -3.45 12.42 7.72
CA ARG A 347 -4.28 13.01 6.63
C ARG A 347 -3.54 13.23 5.32
N ARG A 348 -2.22 13.06 5.28
CA ARG A 348 -1.40 13.35 4.11
C ARG A 348 -1.28 12.10 3.24
N ALA A 349 -1.76 12.21 2.01
CA ALA A 349 -1.67 11.19 0.98
C ALA A 349 -1.47 11.91 -0.36
N SER A 350 -0.32 11.73 -0.99
CA SER A 350 -0.02 12.39 -2.27
C SER A 350 0.98 11.63 -3.10
N LEU A 351 0.79 11.65 -4.41
CA LEU A 351 1.77 11.23 -5.41
C LEU A 351 2.63 12.44 -5.80
N LYS A 352 3.90 12.21 -6.14
CA LYS A 352 4.77 13.18 -6.83
C LYS A 352 5.04 12.65 -8.22
N LEU A 353 4.63 13.40 -9.23
CA LEU A 353 4.73 13.01 -10.63
C LEU A 353 5.61 13.99 -11.39
N ARG A 354 6.41 13.49 -12.32
CA ARG A 354 6.92 14.29 -13.42
C ARG A 354 5.97 14.10 -14.60
N LEU A 355 5.29 15.17 -15.02
CA LEU A 355 4.35 15.12 -16.14
C LEU A 355 5.10 15.00 -17.48
N ASP A 356 4.46 14.39 -18.48
CA ASP A 356 5.04 14.25 -19.81
C ASP A 356 4.84 15.54 -20.63
N ALA A 357 5.83 15.92 -21.45
CA ALA A 357 5.90 17.21 -22.15
C ALA A 357 4.70 17.53 -23.07
N GLU A 358 4.01 16.51 -23.59
CA GLU A 358 2.90 16.70 -24.54
C GLU A 358 1.59 17.19 -23.90
N THR A 359 1.44 17.14 -22.56
CA THR A 359 0.18 17.50 -21.87
C THR A 359 0.28 18.69 -20.92
N ALA A 360 1.47 19.27 -20.74
CA ALA A 360 1.73 20.35 -19.80
C ALA A 360 1.16 21.72 -20.25
N GLU A 361 -0.18 21.87 -20.30
CA GLU A 361 -0.81 23.16 -20.55
C GLU A 361 -0.60 24.11 -19.35
N GLY A 362 0.44 24.94 -19.42
CA GLY A 362 0.68 26.06 -18.50
C GLY A 362 1.61 25.76 -17.31
N ILE A 363 2.20 24.57 -17.27
CA ILE A 363 3.20 24.12 -16.29
C ILE A 363 4.43 23.70 -17.12
N GLY A 364 5.66 24.00 -16.71
CA GLY A 364 6.85 23.68 -17.52
C GLY A 364 7.06 22.17 -17.72
N GLU A 365 7.68 21.75 -18.84
CA GLU A 365 7.91 20.35 -19.25
C GLU A 365 8.67 19.47 -18.23
N SER A 366 9.24 20.06 -17.17
CA SER A 366 10.03 19.36 -16.14
C SER A 366 9.61 19.63 -14.69
N GLU A 367 8.42 20.20 -14.46
CA GLU A 367 7.97 20.51 -13.10
C GLU A 367 7.42 19.24 -12.40
N ILE A 368 8.01 18.90 -11.24
CA ILE A 368 7.47 17.84 -10.38
C ILE A 368 6.20 18.37 -9.72
N VAL A 369 5.07 17.75 -10.03
CA VAL A 369 3.77 18.11 -9.49
C VAL A 369 3.35 17.14 -8.40
N THR A 370 2.52 17.62 -7.49
CA THR A 370 1.90 16.82 -6.44
C THR A 370 0.44 16.54 -6.78
N VAL A 371 0.02 15.29 -6.61
CA VAL A 371 -1.35 14.84 -6.88
C VAL A 371 -1.95 14.25 -5.62
N GLY A 372 -3.01 14.87 -5.11
CA GLY A 372 -3.78 14.39 -3.98
C GLY A 372 -5.01 13.59 -4.42
N GLY A 373 -5.70 12.97 -3.46
CA GLY A 373 -6.96 12.27 -3.73
C GLY A 373 -8.12 13.22 -4.03
N TRP A 374 -9.32 12.65 -4.19
CA TRP A 374 -10.52 13.40 -4.51
C TRP A 374 -10.85 14.49 -3.46
N LYS A 375 -11.00 15.74 -3.93
CA LYS A 375 -11.15 16.98 -3.15
C LYS A 375 -9.93 17.38 -2.30
N ALA A 376 -8.73 16.99 -2.72
CA ALA A 376 -7.50 17.57 -2.20
C ALA A 376 -7.39 19.05 -2.59
N ILE A 377 -6.83 19.87 -1.70
CA ILE A 377 -6.68 21.32 -1.89
C ILE A 377 -5.25 21.83 -1.66
N LYS A 378 -4.35 20.96 -1.20
CA LYS A 378 -2.96 21.32 -0.87
C LYS A 378 -1.97 20.95 -1.96
N GLN A 379 -2.30 19.91 -2.71
CA GLN A 379 -1.51 19.42 -3.84
C GLN A 379 -1.85 20.23 -5.09
N ASP A 380 -0.99 20.21 -6.10
CA ASP A 380 -1.20 20.93 -7.36
C ASP A 380 -2.45 20.40 -8.10
N PHE A 381 -2.70 19.09 -7.98
CA PHE A 381 -3.87 18.43 -8.55
C PHE A 381 -4.66 17.61 -7.53
N SER A 382 -5.96 17.48 -7.77
CA SER A 382 -6.84 16.53 -7.09
C SER A 382 -7.34 15.49 -8.08
N ALA A 383 -6.92 14.24 -7.90
CA ALA A 383 -7.32 13.11 -8.73
C ALA A 383 -8.67 12.53 -8.29
N ARG A 384 -9.53 12.25 -9.27
CA ARG A 384 -10.79 11.52 -9.11
C ARG A 384 -10.60 10.03 -9.37
N HIS A 385 -9.94 9.67 -10.47
CA HIS A 385 -9.43 8.32 -10.70
C HIS A 385 -7.93 8.37 -10.95
N ILE A 386 -7.27 7.31 -10.53
CA ILE A 386 -5.82 7.13 -10.65
C ILE A 386 -5.62 5.77 -11.28
N ARG A 387 -4.85 5.69 -12.36
CA ARG A 387 -4.47 4.43 -12.99
C ARG A 387 -2.97 4.29 -12.94
N ILE A 388 -2.51 3.19 -12.38
CA ILE A 388 -1.10 2.84 -12.31
C ILE A 388 -0.81 1.80 -13.40
N ARG A 389 0.25 2.03 -14.16
CA ARG A 389 0.82 1.05 -15.09
C ARG A 389 2.29 0.86 -14.76
N LYS A 390 2.78 -0.38 -14.87
CA LYS A 390 4.21 -0.63 -14.88
C LYS A 390 4.78 -0.15 -16.22
N LYS A 391 5.90 0.58 -16.22
CA LYS A 391 6.71 0.78 -17.43
C LYS A 391 7.13 -0.60 -17.93
N SER A 392 7.19 -0.78 -19.24
CA SER A 392 7.66 -2.04 -19.83
C SER A 392 9.17 -2.22 -19.59
N PHE A 393 9.54 -2.59 -18.37
CA PHE A 393 10.83 -3.16 -18.06
C PHE A 393 10.64 -4.68 -18.00
N ASN A 394 11.54 -5.41 -18.67
CA ASN A 394 11.59 -6.88 -18.63
C ASN A 394 11.39 -7.37 -17.19
N ASP A 395 10.37 -8.19 -16.96
CA ASP A 395 10.03 -8.75 -15.64
C ASP A 395 11.14 -9.66 -15.06
N ASP A 396 12.17 -9.98 -15.84
CA ASP A 396 13.40 -10.66 -15.40
C ASP A 396 14.32 -9.75 -14.55
N SER A 397 13.86 -8.63 -13.97
CA SER A 397 14.71 -7.61 -13.31
C SER A 397 15.54 -8.14 -12.13
N HIS A 398 15.16 -9.28 -11.56
CA HIS A 398 15.88 -9.94 -10.48
C HIS A 398 16.71 -11.15 -10.93
N ALA A 399 16.68 -11.56 -12.19
CA ALA A 399 17.64 -12.54 -12.68
C ALA A 399 18.98 -11.84 -12.98
N ILE A 400 20.08 -12.54 -12.79
CA ILE A 400 21.37 -12.10 -13.35
C ILE A 400 21.23 -12.03 -14.89
N ASP A 401 21.58 -10.89 -15.49
CA ASP A 401 21.60 -10.75 -16.94
C ASP A 401 22.96 -11.17 -17.52
N SER A 402 23.02 -11.36 -18.84
CA SER A 402 24.24 -11.84 -19.50
C SER A 402 25.44 -10.88 -19.36
N GLU A 403 25.18 -9.58 -19.22
CA GLU A 403 26.23 -8.56 -19.05
C GLU A 403 26.84 -8.67 -17.64
N THR A 404 25.99 -8.76 -16.63
CA THR A 404 26.39 -8.98 -15.23
C THR A 404 27.10 -10.33 -15.08
N ASP A 405 26.61 -11.40 -15.70
CA ASP A 405 27.24 -12.73 -15.69
C ASP A 405 28.65 -12.69 -16.31
N GLN A 406 28.82 -11.97 -17.42
CA GLN A 406 30.13 -11.76 -18.04
C GLN A 406 31.09 -10.96 -17.13
N HIS A 407 30.59 -9.89 -16.51
CA HIS A 407 31.36 -9.09 -15.57
C HIS A 407 31.75 -9.87 -14.31
N LEU A 408 30.86 -10.72 -13.80
CA LEU A 408 31.13 -11.61 -12.66
C LEU A 408 32.19 -12.68 -13.01
N SER A 409 32.10 -13.28 -14.19
CA SER A 409 33.13 -14.21 -14.67
C SER A 409 34.48 -13.51 -14.80
N THR A 410 34.49 -12.28 -15.32
CA THR A 410 35.70 -11.46 -15.45
C THR A 410 36.26 -11.11 -14.08
N LEU A 411 35.40 -10.73 -13.11
CA LEU A 411 35.80 -10.48 -11.73
C LEU A 411 36.45 -11.70 -11.11
N ARG A 412 35.91 -12.91 -11.29
CA ARG A 412 36.52 -14.13 -10.75
C ARG A 412 37.91 -14.43 -11.30
N ASP A 413 38.17 -14.03 -12.54
CA ASP A 413 39.47 -14.19 -13.20
C ASP A 413 40.47 -13.09 -12.81
N GLU A 414 40.00 -11.84 -12.67
CA GLU A 414 40.83 -10.66 -12.38
C GLU A 414 41.07 -10.44 -10.88
N LEU A 415 40.15 -10.88 -10.01
CA LEU A 415 40.25 -10.68 -8.56
C LEU A 415 41.50 -11.39 -8.02
N PRO A 416 42.47 -10.63 -7.47
CA PRO A 416 43.77 -11.20 -7.17
C PRO A 416 43.69 -12.09 -5.94
N SER A 417 44.36 -13.24 -5.98
CA SER A 417 44.45 -14.16 -4.83
C SER A 417 45.17 -13.55 -3.61
N ALA A 418 45.64 -12.31 -3.68
CA ALA A 418 45.99 -11.47 -2.56
C ALA A 418 45.98 -10.02 -3.02
N PHE A 419 45.33 -9.16 -2.25
CA PHE A 419 45.31 -7.72 -2.50
C PHE A 419 46.72 -7.12 -2.48
N SER A 420 46.94 -6.10 -3.30
CA SER A 420 48.25 -5.50 -3.53
C SER A 420 48.79 -4.70 -2.34
N LYS A 421 47.90 -4.27 -1.43
CA LYS A 421 48.22 -3.48 -0.23
C LYS A 421 48.94 -2.16 -0.56
N ARG A 422 48.58 -1.53 -1.67
CA ARG A 422 49.12 -0.22 -2.06
C ARG A 422 48.65 0.89 -1.10
N ASN A 423 49.25 2.06 -1.23
CA ASN A 423 48.89 3.21 -0.42
C ASN A 423 47.61 3.86 -0.94
N VAL A 424 46.68 4.20 -0.05
CA VAL A 424 45.39 4.81 -0.38
C VAL A 424 45.21 6.08 0.44
N PHE A 425 44.71 7.14 -0.19
CA PHE A 425 44.32 8.36 0.51
C PHE A 425 42.80 8.50 0.50
N VAL A 426 42.19 8.70 1.67
CA VAL A 426 40.73 8.83 1.79
C VAL A 426 40.38 10.08 2.58
N GLY A 427 39.41 10.84 2.08
CA GLY A 427 38.78 11.98 2.76
C GLY A 427 37.37 12.23 2.18
N LEU A 428 36.63 13.27 2.55
CA LEU A 428 36.93 14.21 3.63
C LEU A 428 35.71 14.35 4.54
N ASP A 429 35.75 13.65 5.66
CA ASP A 429 34.84 13.80 6.80
C ASP A 429 35.31 12.93 7.96
N ALA A 430 34.68 13.11 9.12
CA ALA A 430 34.68 12.11 10.18
C ALA A 430 33.54 12.43 11.17
N PHE A 431 32.73 11.43 11.45
CA PHE A 431 31.65 11.47 12.44
C PHE A 431 31.92 10.43 13.53
N ILE A 432 31.27 10.63 14.67
CA ILE A 432 31.17 9.62 15.72
C ILE A 432 29.72 9.17 15.79
N ASP A 433 29.48 7.97 15.30
CA ASP A 433 28.16 7.40 15.24
C ASP A 433 27.88 6.60 16.52
N ARG A 434 26.72 6.87 17.13
CA ARG A 434 26.29 6.29 18.40
C ARG A 434 25.01 5.51 18.16
N LYS A 435 25.09 4.19 18.25
CA LYS A 435 23.92 3.31 18.14
C LYS A 435 23.06 3.42 19.38
N ARG A 436 21.78 3.73 19.15
CA ARG A 436 20.75 3.89 20.19
C ARG A 436 19.65 2.87 20.01
N GLU A 437 19.17 2.36 21.14
CA GLU A 437 18.04 1.42 21.21
C GLU A 437 17.01 2.00 22.18
N ILE A 438 15.82 2.36 21.68
CA ILE A 438 14.77 2.97 22.50
C ILE A 438 14.21 1.92 23.48
N ILE A 439 13.97 2.32 24.72
CA ILE A 439 13.44 1.48 25.80
C ILE A 439 11.93 1.72 25.94
N THR A 440 11.12 0.65 25.97
CA THR A 440 9.65 0.75 25.96
C THR A 440 8.98 0.84 27.34
N GLU A 441 9.54 0.27 28.41
CA GLU A 441 9.19 0.58 29.81
C GLU A 441 10.20 -0.09 30.74
N ALA A 442 10.59 0.55 31.84
CA ALA A 442 11.45 -0.05 32.86
C ALA A 442 10.60 -1.00 33.73
N GLY A 443 10.40 -2.24 33.27
CA GLY A 443 9.80 -3.28 34.08
C GLY A 443 10.49 -3.37 35.44
N SER A 444 9.75 -3.68 36.51
CA SER A 444 10.27 -3.87 37.87
C SER A 444 11.20 -5.10 38.04
N GLY A 445 11.77 -5.61 36.94
CA GLY A 445 12.73 -6.70 36.84
C GLY A 445 13.94 -6.29 36.00
N SER A 446 15.03 -7.04 36.08
CA SER A 446 16.37 -6.66 35.61
C SER A 446 16.58 -6.64 34.07
N GLY A 447 15.57 -6.34 33.27
CA GLY A 447 15.67 -6.19 31.82
C GLY A 447 14.75 -5.07 31.33
N SER A 448 15.28 -4.18 30.50
CA SER A 448 14.52 -3.20 29.72
C SER A 448 14.18 -3.81 28.37
N ASP A 449 12.92 -3.78 27.98
CA ASP A 449 12.50 -4.19 26.64
C ASP A 449 12.89 -3.09 25.62
N VAL A 450 13.38 -3.51 24.46
CA VAL A 450 13.83 -2.64 23.37
C VAL A 450 12.74 -2.53 22.31
N MET A 451 12.52 -1.32 21.82
CA MET A 451 11.65 -1.06 20.68
C MET A 451 12.35 -1.49 19.38
N THR A 452 11.81 -2.50 18.70
CA THR A 452 12.39 -3.05 17.49
C THR A 452 11.70 -2.58 16.22
N GLU A 453 10.51 -1.98 16.29
CA GLU A 453 9.75 -1.53 15.12
C GLU A 453 9.67 0.01 15.04
N PHE A 454 9.95 0.55 13.86
CA PHE A 454 9.89 1.99 13.57
C PHE A 454 8.45 2.53 13.71
N GLY A 455 7.44 1.70 13.42
CA GLY A 455 6.03 2.01 13.65
C GLY A 455 5.74 2.38 15.11
N SER A 456 6.20 1.56 16.07
CA SER A 456 6.03 1.81 17.51
C SER A 456 6.73 3.09 17.97
N PHE A 457 7.86 3.43 17.36
CA PHE A 457 8.55 4.70 17.63
C PHE A 457 7.72 5.90 17.19
N LYS A 458 7.11 5.82 16.01
CA LYS A 458 6.19 6.84 15.51
C LYS A 458 5.00 7.03 16.45
N GLU A 459 4.38 5.95 16.90
CA GLU A 459 3.25 5.99 17.83
C GLU A 459 3.63 6.65 19.16
N SER A 460 4.79 6.29 19.71
CA SER A 460 5.29 6.86 20.96
C SER A 460 5.53 8.38 20.86
N ILE A 461 5.94 8.89 19.68
CA ILE A 461 6.04 10.33 19.43
C ILE A 461 4.65 10.99 19.40
N ILE A 462 3.63 10.32 18.86
CA ILE A 462 2.26 10.85 18.81
C ILE A 462 1.65 10.94 20.22
N GLU A 463 1.90 9.95 21.07
CA GLU A 463 1.43 9.97 22.47
C GLU A 463 1.91 11.21 23.23
N PHE A 464 3.09 11.73 22.89
CA PHE A 464 3.63 12.94 23.49
C PHE A 464 2.75 14.18 23.30
N GLU A 465 1.96 14.25 22.23
CA GLU A 465 1.00 15.35 22.03
C GLU A 465 -0.16 15.31 23.04
N ALA A 466 -0.45 14.14 23.63
CA ALA A 466 -1.57 13.92 24.54
C ALA A 466 -1.21 14.18 26.02
N ILE A 467 0.05 14.47 26.34
CA ILE A 467 0.54 14.60 27.72
C ILE A 467 0.94 16.06 28.01
N ASP A 468 0.47 16.60 29.14
CA ASP A 468 0.83 17.95 29.63
C ASP A 468 2.19 17.96 30.36
N SER A 469 3.16 17.21 29.84
CA SER A 469 4.53 17.15 30.34
C SER A 469 5.50 17.02 29.18
N ALA A 470 6.72 17.53 29.34
CA ALA A 470 7.75 17.38 28.32
C ALA A 470 7.98 15.89 28.04
N PRO A 471 7.85 15.46 26.78
CA PRO A 471 8.05 14.06 26.45
C PRO A 471 9.49 13.63 26.68
N ALA A 472 9.67 12.40 27.11
CA ALA A 472 10.98 11.82 27.35
C ALA A 472 10.99 10.36 26.90
N MET A 473 11.93 10.03 26.02
CA MET A 473 12.32 8.65 25.72
C MET A 473 13.66 8.38 26.39
N GLN A 474 13.83 7.13 26.82
CA GLN A 474 15.12 6.62 27.26
C GLN A 474 15.64 5.65 26.21
N TRP A 475 16.95 5.58 26.09
CA TRP A 475 17.60 4.63 25.21
C TRP A 475 18.80 3.99 25.88
N ASN A 476 19.09 2.76 25.48
CA ASN A 476 20.38 2.15 25.71
C ASN A 476 21.39 2.68 24.68
N HIS A 477 22.64 2.74 25.10
CA HIS A 477 23.77 2.95 24.21
C HIS A 477 24.41 1.59 23.96
N SER A 478 24.18 1.01 22.78
CA SER A 478 24.76 -0.28 22.45
C SER A 478 26.16 -0.15 21.86
N GLU A 479 26.40 0.86 21.01
CA GLU A 479 27.67 0.97 20.28
C GLU A 479 28.09 2.42 19.98
N THR A 480 29.40 2.67 19.92
CA THR A 480 29.98 3.88 19.32
C THR A 480 31.01 3.47 18.29
N ILE A 481 30.84 3.92 17.06
CA ILE A 481 31.74 3.60 15.95
C ILE A 481 32.19 4.87 15.20
N PRO A 482 33.34 4.83 14.51
CA PRO A 482 33.70 5.83 13.51
C PRO A 482 32.67 5.86 12.36
N GLY A 483 32.15 7.04 12.04
CA GLY A 483 31.16 7.28 10.99
C GLY A 483 31.63 8.25 9.91
N GLY A 484 30.94 8.24 8.77
CA GLY A 484 31.27 9.05 7.59
C GLY A 484 32.06 8.31 6.52
N HIS A 485 32.13 8.90 5.33
CA HIS A 485 32.77 8.32 4.15
C HIS A 485 34.20 7.87 4.44
N THR A 486 34.99 8.76 5.02
CA THR A 486 36.41 8.56 5.30
C THR A 486 36.64 7.37 6.20
N THR A 487 35.83 7.20 7.23
CA THR A 487 36.02 6.14 8.22
C THR A 487 35.43 4.81 7.75
N HIS A 488 34.36 4.81 6.96
CA HIS A 488 33.81 3.58 6.38
C HIS A 488 34.78 2.96 5.36
N LEU A 489 35.26 3.74 4.39
CA LEU A 489 36.29 3.29 3.44
C LEU A 489 37.58 2.91 4.19
N GLY A 490 38.04 3.78 5.09
CA GLY A 490 39.25 3.56 5.88
C GLY A 490 39.23 2.26 6.68
N THR A 491 38.07 1.92 7.23
CA THR A 491 37.85 0.68 7.99
C THR A 491 38.08 -0.55 7.10
N VAL A 492 37.41 -0.63 5.95
CA VAL A 492 37.55 -1.78 5.05
C VAL A 492 38.98 -1.90 4.53
N PHE A 493 39.61 -0.80 4.09
CA PHE A 493 41.00 -0.84 3.63
C PHE A 493 41.98 -1.24 4.75
N THR A 494 41.74 -0.80 5.99
CA THR A 494 42.52 -1.22 7.16
C THR A 494 42.40 -2.72 7.39
N ASP A 495 41.18 -3.27 7.34
CA ASP A 495 40.93 -4.70 7.57
C ASP A 495 41.52 -5.57 6.44
N LEU A 496 41.56 -5.04 5.22
CA LEU A 496 42.26 -5.64 4.08
C LEU A 496 43.79 -5.45 4.11
N SER A 497 44.33 -4.81 5.16
CA SER A 497 45.76 -4.56 5.40
C SER A 497 46.43 -3.64 4.38
N TYR A 498 45.72 -2.62 3.88
CA TYR A 498 46.30 -1.53 3.11
C TYR A 498 46.94 -0.49 4.03
N ASP A 499 47.87 0.29 3.46
CA ASP A 499 48.39 1.51 4.10
C ASP A 499 47.49 2.69 3.69
N VAL A 500 46.81 3.27 4.66
CA VAL A 500 45.74 4.25 4.46
C VAL A 500 46.12 5.55 5.16
N THR A 501 46.10 6.62 4.39
CA THR A 501 46.11 7.98 4.93
C THR A 501 44.68 8.53 4.93
N LEU A 502 44.20 8.88 6.11
CA LEU A 502 42.84 9.37 6.34
C LEU A 502 42.87 10.86 6.64
N LEU A 503 42.11 11.66 5.89
CA LEU A 503 41.96 13.09 6.09
C LEU A 503 40.53 13.41 6.53
N GLY A 504 40.37 13.95 7.74
CA GLY A 504 39.04 14.15 8.31
C GLY A 504 39.05 14.90 9.63
N THR A 505 37.87 15.15 10.17
CA THR A 505 37.71 15.88 11.42
C THR A 505 37.80 14.97 12.63
N PHE A 506 39.00 14.41 12.88
CA PHE A 506 39.19 13.39 13.92
C PHE A 506 39.33 13.93 15.34
N GLY A 507 39.51 15.25 15.52
CA GLY A 507 39.72 15.91 16.81
C GLY A 507 41.10 16.56 16.94
N ASP A 508 41.23 17.49 17.88
CA ASP A 508 42.51 18.08 18.30
C ASP A 508 42.59 18.10 19.85
N PRO A 509 43.24 17.11 20.50
CA PRO A 509 43.88 15.93 19.90
C PRO A 509 42.87 14.95 19.28
N VAL A 510 43.37 14.00 18.48
CA VAL A 510 42.55 12.95 17.83
C VAL A 510 41.70 12.22 18.87
N HIS A 511 40.42 12.02 18.55
CA HIS A 511 39.49 11.35 19.44
C HIS A 511 39.86 9.86 19.59
N PRO A 512 39.82 9.27 20.81
CA PRO A 512 40.26 7.89 21.05
C PRO A 512 39.55 6.82 20.21
N ILE A 513 38.34 7.10 19.73
CA ILE A 513 37.61 6.17 18.86
C ILE A 513 38.32 5.95 17.52
N PHE A 514 38.88 7.02 16.94
CA PHE A 514 39.63 6.94 15.70
C PHE A 514 41.03 6.40 15.95
N GLU A 515 41.71 6.85 17.02
CA GLU A 515 43.02 6.31 17.41
C GLU A 515 42.97 4.80 17.61
N LYS A 516 41.90 4.29 18.25
CA LYS A 516 41.73 2.84 18.47
C LYS A 516 41.42 2.09 17.17
N ARG A 517 40.65 2.68 16.27
CA ARG A 517 40.24 2.01 15.02
C ARG A 517 41.36 1.97 13.98
N PHE A 518 42.18 3.01 13.97
CA PHE A 518 43.17 3.31 12.94
C PHE A 518 44.58 3.47 13.55
N ASP A 519 44.90 2.65 14.56
CA ASP A 519 46.17 2.73 15.31
C ASP A 519 47.40 2.43 14.45
N GLU A 520 47.22 1.64 13.39
CA GLU A 520 48.25 1.33 12.39
C GLU A 520 48.26 2.28 11.17
N GLN A 521 47.32 3.24 11.11
CA GLN A 521 47.10 4.09 9.93
C GLN A 521 47.48 5.55 10.19
N THR A 522 47.62 6.33 9.11
CA THR A 522 47.96 7.76 9.22
C THR A 522 46.69 8.60 9.32
N LEU A 523 46.50 9.29 10.45
CA LEU A 523 45.37 10.20 10.67
C LEU A 523 45.79 11.66 10.52
N LEU A 524 45.24 12.33 9.51
CA LEU A 524 45.40 13.75 9.24
C LEU A 524 44.16 14.49 9.75
N SER A 525 44.21 14.97 10.99
CA SER A 525 43.08 15.66 11.62
C SER A 525 43.04 17.14 11.27
N ILE A 526 41.89 17.61 10.78
CA ILE A 526 41.67 19.01 10.37
C ILE A 526 40.58 19.73 11.19
N GLY A 527 40.01 19.07 12.18
CA GLY A 527 38.94 19.64 13.01
C GLY A 527 38.33 18.62 13.97
N VAL A 528 37.27 19.03 14.66
CA VAL A 528 36.53 18.19 15.60
C VAL A 528 35.41 17.42 14.90
N PRO A 529 35.18 16.15 15.26
CA PRO A 529 34.12 15.34 14.65
C PRO A 529 32.75 15.83 15.09
N SER A 530 31.76 15.59 14.24
CA SER A 530 30.34 15.71 14.61
C SER A 530 29.83 14.38 15.14
N TYR A 531 28.72 14.40 15.87
CA TYR A 531 28.08 13.17 16.37
C TYR A 531 26.81 12.87 15.60
N THR A 532 26.58 11.58 15.35
CA THR A 532 25.31 11.07 14.86
C THR A 532 24.76 10.08 15.87
N ASP A 533 23.55 10.30 16.38
CA ASP A 533 22.80 9.25 17.06
C ASP A 533 21.93 8.57 16.02
N TYR A 534 22.14 7.27 15.79
CA TYR A 534 21.25 6.50 14.94
C TYR A 534 20.51 5.46 15.78
N ILE A 535 19.19 5.42 15.58
CA ILE A 535 18.26 4.52 16.24
C ILE A 535 17.92 3.45 15.21
N SER A 536 18.30 2.20 15.50
CA SER A 536 18.06 1.06 14.61
C SER A 536 16.76 0.36 15.00
N PHE A 537 15.97 0.01 14.00
CA PHE A 537 14.79 -0.85 14.07
C PHE A 537 15.00 -2.02 13.10
N ASP A 538 14.22 -3.08 13.25
CA ASP A 538 14.22 -4.25 12.35
C ASP A 538 13.71 -3.85 10.96
N ASP A 539 12.85 -2.83 10.89
CA ASP A 539 12.15 -2.37 9.69
C ASP A 539 12.57 -0.97 9.21
N GLY A 540 13.54 -0.33 9.87
CA GLY A 540 13.98 1.02 9.52
C GLY A 540 15.05 1.61 10.44
N GLN A 541 15.37 2.88 10.24
CA GLN A 541 16.36 3.61 11.04
C GLN A 541 15.99 5.09 11.13
N PHE A 542 16.34 5.72 12.25
CA PHE A 542 16.17 7.15 12.48
C PHE A 542 17.50 7.77 12.90
N MET A 543 17.93 8.86 12.24
CA MET A 543 19.21 9.50 12.51
C MET A 543 19.02 10.92 13.01
N LEU A 544 19.76 11.27 14.06
CA LEU A 544 19.90 12.62 14.60
C LEU A 544 21.37 13.02 14.51
N THR A 545 21.70 13.86 13.52
CA THR A 545 23.07 14.29 13.25
C THR A 545 23.28 15.71 13.74
N GLU A 546 24.36 15.93 14.49
CA GLU A 546 24.83 17.28 14.80
C GLU A 546 25.36 17.94 13.52
N PRO A 547 24.89 19.15 13.15
CA PRO A 547 25.45 19.85 12.00
C PRO A 547 26.89 20.29 12.34
N GLN A 548 27.82 20.13 11.40
CA GLN A 548 29.13 20.76 11.55
C GLN A 548 29.00 22.22 11.07
N TYR A 549 29.33 23.16 11.95
CA TYR A 549 29.10 24.58 11.65
C TYR A 549 30.21 25.22 10.81
N LYS A 550 31.23 24.45 10.40
CA LYS A 550 32.42 24.98 9.71
C LYS A 550 32.65 24.25 8.40
N LYS A 551 32.37 24.93 7.28
CA LYS A 551 32.70 24.47 5.92
C LYS A 551 34.21 24.24 5.82
N ILE A 552 34.60 23.05 5.38
CA ILE A 552 35.99 22.66 5.20
C ILE A 552 36.39 22.90 3.74
N ASP A 553 37.14 23.97 3.51
CA ASP A 553 37.73 24.28 2.20
C ASP A 553 39.24 24.00 2.16
N TRP A 554 39.86 24.18 1.00
CA TRP A 554 41.30 24.00 0.82
C TRP A 554 42.12 24.84 1.81
N SER A 555 41.70 26.09 2.04
CA SER A 555 42.36 26.99 3.00
C SER A 555 42.29 26.46 4.44
N THR A 556 41.24 25.72 4.77
CA THR A 556 41.00 25.16 6.09
C THR A 556 41.90 23.95 6.33
N ILE A 557 42.10 23.12 5.30
CA ILE A 557 43.08 22.03 5.32
C ILE A 557 44.49 22.60 5.53
N LEU A 558 44.89 23.58 4.71
CA LEU A 558 46.24 24.16 4.75
C LEU A 558 46.58 24.93 6.04
N LYS A 559 45.57 25.32 6.83
CA LYS A 559 45.78 25.91 8.16
C LYS A 559 46.23 24.88 9.21
N GLN A 560 45.89 23.62 9.00
CA GLN A 560 46.18 22.53 9.94
C GLN A 560 47.36 21.68 9.48
N ILE A 561 47.48 21.49 8.17
CA ILE A 561 48.52 20.67 7.54
C ILE A 561 49.14 21.53 6.44
N ASP A 562 50.41 21.89 6.57
CA ASP A 562 51.07 22.66 5.51
C ASP A 562 51.14 21.88 4.19
N LEU A 563 51.29 22.62 3.09
CA LEU A 563 51.17 22.09 1.73
C LEU A 563 52.22 21.02 1.43
N GLU A 564 53.47 21.23 1.85
CA GLU A 564 54.56 20.29 1.65
C GLU A 564 54.35 18.98 2.41
N ASN A 565 53.84 19.04 3.64
CA ASN A 565 53.51 17.85 4.42
C ASN A 565 52.33 17.08 3.79
N LEU A 566 51.28 17.79 3.36
CA LEU A 566 50.16 17.17 2.66
C LEU A 566 50.62 16.48 1.36
N ALA A 567 51.50 17.14 0.58
CA ALA A 567 52.10 16.54 -0.61
C ALA A 567 52.89 15.27 -0.27
N GLY A 568 53.68 15.28 0.80
CA GLY A 568 54.44 14.10 1.24
C GLY A 568 53.58 12.89 1.64
N HIS A 569 52.34 13.13 2.07
CA HIS A 569 51.37 12.07 2.36
C HIS A 569 50.61 11.54 1.15
N ILE A 570 50.53 12.33 0.07
CA ILE A 570 49.83 11.97 -1.17
C ILE A 570 50.79 11.40 -2.22
N ASP A 571 52.07 11.78 -2.18
CA ASP A 571 53.08 11.28 -3.12
C ASP A 571 53.26 9.76 -2.99
N GLY A 572 53.17 9.04 -4.10
CA GLY A 572 53.22 7.57 -4.16
C GLY A 572 51.94 6.85 -3.74
N VAL A 573 50.85 7.56 -3.43
CA VAL A 573 49.52 6.95 -3.24
C VAL A 573 48.97 6.45 -4.56
N GLU A 574 48.31 5.28 -4.57
CA GLU A 574 47.73 4.74 -5.81
C GLU A 574 46.48 5.51 -6.24
N THR A 575 45.59 5.82 -5.29
CA THR A 575 44.29 6.45 -5.55
C THR A 575 43.87 7.34 -4.39
N ILE A 576 43.25 8.48 -4.72
CA ILE A 576 42.57 9.36 -3.77
C ILE A 576 41.06 9.08 -3.84
N SER A 577 40.39 8.83 -2.71
CA SER A 577 38.93 8.81 -2.62
C SER A 577 38.44 10.01 -1.80
N LEU A 578 37.58 10.83 -2.40
CA LEU A 578 37.00 12.03 -1.79
C LEU A 578 35.48 11.89 -1.72
N GLY A 579 34.93 11.90 -0.51
CA GLY A 579 33.50 11.92 -0.23
C GLY A 579 33.00 13.26 0.30
N THR A 580 31.68 13.43 0.25
CA THR A 580 30.87 14.42 0.97
C THR A 580 31.09 15.88 0.54
N TRP A 581 30.10 16.49 -0.11
CA TRP A 581 30.08 17.89 -0.54
C TRP A 581 29.19 18.73 0.39
N SER A 582 27.89 18.46 0.46
CA SER A 582 26.95 19.38 1.12
C SER A 582 27.10 19.44 2.62
N ASN A 583 27.36 18.30 3.28
CA ASN A 583 27.32 18.25 4.73
C ASN A 583 28.32 19.25 5.30
N ASN A 584 29.59 19.24 4.90
CA ASN A 584 30.63 20.06 5.55
C ASN A 584 31.89 20.39 4.74
N SER A 585 31.90 20.19 3.42
CA SER A 585 33.11 20.44 2.62
C SER A 585 32.85 21.41 1.47
N ALA A 586 33.88 22.16 1.10
CA ALA A 586 33.92 22.86 -0.18
C ALA A 586 34.70 21.98 -1.17
N LEU A 587 34.16 20.79 -1.46
CA LEU A 587 34.80 19.81 -2.35
C LEU A 587 35.35 20.42 -3.65
N PRO A 588 34.67 21.36 -4.33
CA PRO A 588 35.25 22.07 -5.49
C PRO A 588 36.54 22.83 -5.18
N SER A 589 36.57 23.57 -4.07
CA SER A 589 37.77 24.31 -3.63
C SER A 589 38.92 23.35 -3.33
N ILE A 590 38.63 22.17 -2.79
CA ILE A 590 39.64 21.14 -2.52
C ILE A 590 40.17 20.56 -3.83
N CYS A 591 39.30 20.28 -4.80
CA CYS A 591 39.71 19.83 -6.13
C CYS A 591 40.60 20.86 -6.84
N ASP A 592 40.24 22.14 -6.77
CA ASP A 592 41.05 23.23 -7.33
C ASP A 592 42.43 23.33 -6.65
N GLY A 593 42.48 23.24 -5.31
CA GLY A 593 43.74 23.27 -4.56
C GLY A 593 44.63 22.05 -4.83
N LEU A 594 44.04 20.86 -4.93
CA LEU A 594 44.73 19.64 -5.34
C LEU A 594 45.36 19.83 -6.73
N ARG A 595 44.60 20.35 -7.70
CA ARG A 595 45.06 20.58 -9.08
C ARG A 595 46.16 21.64 -9.18
N ASP A 596 45.95 22.80 -8.57
CA ASP A 596 46.75 24.00 -8.84
C ASP A 596 47.96 24.16 -7.90
N GLU A 597 47.84 23.69 -6.65
CA GLU A 597 48.86 23.90 -5.62
C GLU A 597 49.59 22.59 -5.25
N LEU A 598 48.88 21.48 -5.08
CA LEU A 598 49.47 20.23 -4.61
C LEU A 598 50.07 19.36 -5.73
N TRP A 599 49.34 19.13 -6.82
CA TRP A 599 49.79 18.27 -7.94
C TRP A 599 51.19 18.64 -8.49
N PRO A 600 51.53 19.94 -8.64
CA PRO A 600 52.86 20.33 -9.10
C PRO A 600 54.04 19.94 -8.18
N LEU A 601 53.75 19.53 -6.94
CA LEU A 601 54.75 19.13 -5.93
C LEU A 601 55.00 17.62 -5.88
N LEU A 602 54.20 16.81 -6.59
CA LEU A 602 54.28 15.36 -6.53
C LEU A 602 55.30 14.81 -7.52
N ASP A 603 56.16 13.90 -7.05
CA ASP A 603 57.15 13.20 -7.88
C ASP A 603 56.54 11.91 -8.48
N ASP A 604 55.68 11.21 -7.73
CA ASP A 604 54.89 10.05 -8.16
C ASP A 604 53.39 10.30 -7.84
N PRO A 605 52.70 11.09 -8.68
CA PRO A 605 51.31 11.45 -8.41
C PRO A 605 50.35 10.25 -8.49
N PRO A 606 49.21 10.30 -7.78
CA PRO A 606 48.19 9.26 -7.82
C PRO A 606 47.69 8.93 -9.23
N ARG A 607 47.34 7.65 -9.44
CA ARG A 607 46.90 7.12 -10.74
C ARG A 607 45.44 7.39 -11.03
N SER A 608 44.61 7.54 -10.00
CA SER A 608 43.19 7.84 -10.14
C SER A 608 42.64 8.64 -8.95
N VAL A 609 41.51 9.29 -9.17
CA VAL A 609 40.72 9.95 -8.12
C VAL A 609 39.28 9.46 -8.21
N VAL A 610 38.69 9.07 -7.08
CA VAL A 610 37.27 8.75 -6.96
C VAL A 610 36.61 9.86 -6.17
N VAL A 611 35.52 10.43 -6.68
CA VAL A 611 34.77 11.52 -6.05
C VAL A 611 33.32 11.09 -5.86
N SER A 612 32.88 11.04 -4.62
CA SER A 612 31.50 10.73 -4.23
C SER A 612 30.89 11.95 -3.55
N PRO A 613 30.30 12.88 -4.32
CA PRO A 613 29.93 14.19 -3.81
C PRO A 613 28.81 14.13 -2.77
N SER A 614 27.93 13.13 -2.79
CA SER A 614 26.81 12.88 -1.86
C SER A 614 25.93 14.09 -1.41
N SER A 615 24.64 13.84 -1.19
CA SER A 615 23.71 14.80 -0.57
C SER A 615 23.57 16.15 -1.29
N LEU A 616 23.35 16.18 -2.61
CA LEU A 616 23.25 17.42 -3.38
C LEU A 616 21.92 18.19 -3.19
N GLU A 617 20.97 17.66 -2.40
CA GLU A 617 19.63 18.22 -2.18
C GLU A 617 19.65 19.69 -1.70
N GLU A 618 20.63 20.01 -0.87
CA GLU A 618 20.73 21.33 -0.20
C GLU A 618 21.65 22.31 -0.94
N VAL A 619 22.23 21.89 -2.07
CA VAL A 619 23.21 22.68 -2.82
C VAL A 619 22.52 23.44 -3.96
N PRO A 620 22.67 24.78 -4.04
CA PRO A 620 22.13 25.56 -5.16
C PRO A 620 22.67 25.09 -6.52
N ALA A 621 21.83 25.13 -7.56
CA ALA A 621 22.17 24.63 -8.91
C ALA A 621 23.41 25.30 -9.54
N ASP A 622 23.65 26.58 -9.25
CA ASP A 622 24.86 27.30 -9.69
C ASP A 622 26.13 26.84 -8.95
N GLU A 623 26.04 26.51 -7.66
CA GLU A 623 27.13 25.89 -6.90
C GLU A 623 27.42 24.46 -7.39
N ILE A 624 26.38 23.68 -7.70
CA ILE A 624 26.53 22.35 -8.32
C ILE A 624 27.30 22.46 -9.65
N ARG A 625 26.83 23.31 -10.58
CA ARG A 625 27.48 23.48 -11.90
C ARG A 625 28.95 23.89 -11.76
N SER A 626 29.20 24.98 -11.05
CA SER A 626 30.57 25.49 -10.87
C SER A 626 31.48 24.48 -10.15
N GLY A 627 30.95 23.67 -9.25
CA GLY A 627 31.75 22.67 -8.57
C GLY A 627 32.10 21.45 -9.42
N PHE A 628 31.18 20.98 -10.27
CA PHE A 628 31.49 19.94 -11.24
C PHE A 628 32.45 20.43 -12.35
N GLU A 629 32.46 21.72 -12.68
CA GLU A 629 33.51 22.32 -13.52
C GLU A 629 34.90 22.19 -12.87
N SER A 630 35.04 22.41 -11.56
CA SER A 630 36.30 22.20 -10.82
C SER A 630 36.72 20.73 -10.82
N ILE A 631 35.78 19.80 -10.62
CA ILE A 631 36.05 18.34 -10.66
C ILE A 631 36.50 17.91 -12.07
N ALA A 632 35.79 18.34 -13.12
CA ALA A 632 36.16 18.05 -14.51
C ALA A 632 37.50 18.69 -14.91
N ALA A 633 37.90 19.80 -14.27
CA ALA A 633 39.22 20.38 -14.49
C ALA A 633 40.35 19.57 -13.82
N LEU A 634 40.09 18.91 -12.68
CA LEU A 634 41.03 17.95 -12.07
C LEU A 634 41.22 16.71 -12.95
N ASP A 635 40.15 16.24 -13.60
CA ASP A 635 40.16 15.08 -14.53
C ASP A 635 41.21 15.19 -15.66
N ARG A 636 41.56 16.42 -16.05
CA ARG A 636 42.58 16.70 -17.07
C ARG A 636 44.01 16.34 -16.63
N LEU A 637 44.25 16.21 -15.32
CA LEU A 637 45.54 15.81 -14.75
C LEU A 637 45.59 14.32 -14.43
N VAL A 638 44.48 13.78 -13.96
CA VAL A 638 44.35 12.41 -13.45
C VAL A 638 42.93 11.92 -13.73
N PRO A 639 42.74 10.67 -14.17
CA PRO A 639 41.39 10.14 -14.38
C PRO A 639 40.55 10.23 -13.10
N VAL A 640 39.44 10.96 -13.18
CA VAL A 640 38.46 11.10 -12.11
C VAL A 640 37.25 10.22 -12.41
N THR A 641 36.82 9.45 -11.40
CA THR A 641 35.54 8.75 -11.40
C THR A 641 34.58 9.44 -10.46
N VAL A 642 33.47 9.97 -10.98
CA VAL A 642 32.38 10.52 -10.17
C VAL A 642 31.37 9.42 -9.88
N VAL A 643 31.05 9.19 -8.61
CA VAL A 643 30.07 8.18 -8.17
C VAL A 643 28.83 8.87 -7.61
N LEU A 644 27.66 8.50 -8.13
CA LEU A 644 26.37 9.10 -7.78
C LEU A 644 25.36 7.99 -7.56
N ASN A 645 24.47 8.16 -6.58
CA ASN A 645 23.22 7.41 -6.61
C ASN A 645 22.27 8.05 -7.64
N ARG A 646 21.16 7.38 -7.96
CA ARG A 646 20.14 7.91 -8.90
C ARG A 646 19.57 9.28 -8.49
N VAL A 647 19.44 9.56 -7.20
CA VAL A 647 18.90 10.84 -6.69
C VAL A 647 19.86 11.98 -6.98
N HIS A 648 21.14 11.84 -6.60
CA HIS A 648 22.19 12.84 -6.84
C HIS A 648 22.45 13.02 -8.34
N ALA A 649 22.40 11.93 -9.12
CA ALA A 649 22.53 11.98 -10.58
C ALA A 649 21.47 12.86 -11.23
N ARG A 650 20.22 12.80 -10.75
CA ARG A 650 19.14 13.67 -11.25
C ARG A 650 19.29 15.11 -10.82
N GLN A 651 19.62 15.36 -9.55
CA GLN A 651 19.86 16.72 -9.06
C GLN A 651 20.98 17.41 -9.84
N LEU A 652 22.02 16.65 -10.21
CA LEU A 652 23.05 17.13 -11.10
C LEU A 652 22.48 17.52 -12.47
N LEU A 653 21.70 16.67 -13.12
CA LEU A 653 21.11 17.01 -14.42
C LEU A 653 20.13 18.19 -14.37
N ASP A 654 19.31 18.27 -13.32
CA ASP A 654 18.38 19.38 -13.10
C ASP A 654 19.14 20.72 -13.03
N ALA A 655 20.38 20.71 -12.51
CA ALA A 655 21.23 21.90 -12.48
C ALA A 655 21.76 22.32 -13.87
N TYR A 656 21.67 21.46 -14.89
CA TYR A 656 22.15 21.67 -16.26
C TYR A 656 21.00 21.78 -17.29
N ASP A 657 19.78 22.12 -16.87
CA ASP A 657 18.60 22.36 -17.73
C ASP A 657 18.29 21.17 -18.68
N GLY A 658 18.21 19.94 -18.16
CA GLY A 658 17.75 18.79 -18.95
C GLY A 658 16.22 18.73 -19.07
N ASP A 659 15.67 18.85 -20.28
CA ASP A 659 14.22 18.72 -20.54
C ASP A 659 13.79 17.31 -20.98
N ASP A 660 14.71 16.49 -21.51
CA ASP A 660 14.44 15.11 -21.97
C ASP A 660 15.17 14.09 -21.08
N PHE A 661 14.42 13.35 -20.26
CA PHE A 661 15.00 12.31 -19.40
C PHE A 661 14.56 10.92 -19.84
N ASN A 662 15.54 10.04 -20.10
CA ASN A 662 15.28 8.61 -20.21
C ASN A 662 15.39 7.94 -18.83
N ASP A 663 14.49 7.00 -18.54
CA ASP A 663 14.48 6.23 -17.29
C ASP A 663 15.64 5.24 -17.15
N SER A 664 16.31 4.90 -18.26
CA SER A 664 17.43 3.96 -18.27
C SER A 664 18.63 4.51 -17.51
N LEU A 665 19.15 3.71 -16.56
CA LEU A 665 20.37 4.05 -15.83
C LEU A 665 21.59 4.24 -16.75
N LYS A 666 21.64 3.50 -17.88
CA LYS A 666 22.66 3.66 -18.93
C LYS A 666 22.65 5.03 -19.56
N GLU A 667 21.48 5.51 -19.93
CA GLU A 667 21.34 6.80 -20.60
C GLU A 667 21.55 7.95 -19.62
N LEU A 668 21.02 7.83 -18.39
CA LEU A 668 21.28 8.78 -17.31
C LEU A 668 22.79 8.94 -17.04
N CYS A 669 23.50 7.82 -16.93
CA CYS A 669 24.93 7.81 -16.67
C CYS A 669 25.73 8.42 -17.82
N LEU A 670 25.38 8.08 -19.07
CA LEU A 670 26.02 8.63 -20.26
C LEU A 670 25.79 10.13 -20.42
N ASP A 671 24.55 10.60 -20.23
CA ASP A 671 24.19 12.02 -20.34
C ASP A 671 24.95 12.87 -19.31
N ILE A 672 25.02 12.40 -18.06
CA ILE A 672 25.82 13.08 -17.02
C ILE A 672 27.27 13.17 -17.45
N ARG A 673 27.88 12.05 -17.87
CA ARG A 673 29.29 11.97 -18.27
C ARG A 673 29.60 12.95 -19.40
N ASP A 674 28.73 13.05 -20.39
CA ASP A 674 28.90 13.93 -21.54
C ASP A 674 28.70 15.41 -21.17
N ARG A 675 27.73 15.73 -20.30
CA ARG A 675 27.49 17.11 -19.84
C ARG A 675 28.61 17.66 -18.97
N ILE A 676 29.11 16.86 -18.03
CA ILE A 676 30.22 17.27 -17.14
C ILE A 676 31.60 17.09 -17.80
N ALA A 677 31.67 16.35 -18.90
CA ALA A 677 32.89 16.05 -19.66
C ALA A 677 34.01 15.47 -18.80
N ILE A 678 33.72 14.38 -18.08
CA ILE A 678 34.66 13.67 -17.19
C ILE A 678 35.06 12.30 -17.75
N SER A 679 36.17 11.74 -17.27
CA SER A 679 36.67 10.42 -17.70
C SER A 679 35.69 9.29 -17.39
N LYS A 680 35.15 9.22 -16.16
CA LYS A 680 34.21 8.17 -15.75
C LYS A 680 33.09 8.71 -14.84
N VAL A 681 31.88 8.24 -15.08
CA VAL A 681 30.73 8.42 -14.17
C VAL A 681 30.19 7.06 -13.83
N VAL A 682 29.84 6.87 -12.55
CA VAL A 682 29.08 5.73 -12.08
C VAL A 682 27.78 6.22 -11.49
N VAL A 683 26.65 5.70 -11.97
CA VAL A 683 25.35 5.89 -11.32
C VAL A 683 24.86 4.56 -10.79
N HIS A 684 24.57 4.49 -9.50
CA HIS A 684 24.14 3.26 -8.83
C HIS A 684 22.81 3.37 -8.10
N THR A 685 22.23 2.21 -7.82
CA THR A 685 21.01 1.99 -7.05
C THR A 685 21.21 0.76 -6.17
N MET A 686 20.19 0.37 -5.40
CA MET A 686 20.22 -0.90 -4.65
C MET A 686 20.19 -2.16 -5.54
N PHE A 687 19.81 -2.04 -6.83
CA PHE A 687 19.55 -3.20 -7.70
C PHE A 687 20.44 -3.28 -8.94
N GLU A 688 21.12 -2.19 -9.28
CA GLU A 688 21.96 -2.09 -10.46
C GLU A 688 22.90 -0.89 -10.34
N ALA A 689 24.02 -0.96 -11.05
CA ALA A 689 24.93 0.15 -11.24
C ALA A 689 25.35 0.22 -12.71
N THR A 690 25.62 1.44 -13.17
CA THR A 690 26.08 1.70 -14.53
C THR A 690 27.30 2.60 -14.49
N LEU A 691 28.30 2.28 -15.30
CA LEU A 691 29.50 3.07 -15.53
C LEU A 691 29.52 3.52 -16.98
N ALA A 692 29.67 4.83 -17.20
CA ALA A 692 29.95 5.42 -18.51
C ALA A 692 31.38 5.95 -18.54
N ASN A 693 32.13 5.55 -19.56
CA ASN A 693 33.48 6.06 -19.85
C ASN A 693 33.55 6.51 -21.33
N ASP A 694 34.74 6.86 -21.81
CA ASP A 694 34.95 7.33 -23.20
C ASP A 694 34.59 6.31 -24.29
N SER A 695 34.64 5.00 -23.99
CA SER A 695 34.47 3.93 -24.99
C SER A 695 33.15 3.18 -24.85
N ASP A 696 32.67 2.99 -23.63
CA ASP A 696 31.63 2.03 -23.30
C ASP A 696 30.68 2.54 -22.20
N VAL A 697 29.48 1.98 -22.18
CA VAL A 697 28.50 2.11 -21.09
C VAL A 697 28.16 0.71 -20.60
N LEU A 698 28.64 0.39 -19.40
CA LEU A 698 28.60 -0.95 -18.79
C LEU A 698 27.62 -0.95 -17.63
N SER A 699 26.79 -1.99 -17.51
CA SER A 699 25.90 -2.15 -16.36
C SER A 699 26.09 -3.50 -15.66
N ALA A 700 25.93 -3.49 -14.35
CA ALA A 700 25.90 -4.68 -13.53
C ALA A 700 24.70 -4.64 -12.57
N ARG A 701 23.95 -5.73 -12.52
CA ARG A 701 22.85 -5.92 -11.56
C ARG A 701 23.39 -6.34 -10.20
N ALA A 702 22.66 -6.01 -9.15
CA ALA A 702 22.94 -6.36 -7.77
C ALA A 702 21.94 -7.43 -7.27
N PRO A 703 22.38 -8.40 -6.46
CA PRO A 703 21.50 -9.32 -5.77
C PRO A 703 20.52 -8.59 -4.84
N LYS A 704 19.33 -9.18 -4.61
CA LYS A 704 18.29 -8.56 -3.76
C LYS A 704 18.77 -8.45 -2.31
N PRO A 705 18.69 -7.27 -1.67
CA PRO A 705 19.06 -7.14 -0.25
C PRO A 705 18.07 -7.90 0.66
N ASP A 706 18.57 -8.51 1.75
CA ASP A 706 17.74 -9.23 2.74
C ASP A 706 17.05 -8.29 3.74
N SER A 707 17.56 -7.08 3.94
CA SER A 707 17.10 -6.14 4.97
C SER A 707 16.69 -4.78 4.39
N ARG A 708 15.82 -4.07 5.13
CA ARG A 708 15.40 -2.69 4.84
C ARG A 708 16.44 -1.63 5.24
N GLN A 709 17.61 -2.03 5.75
CA GLN A 709 18.59 -1.05 6.25
C GLN A 709 19.36 -0.43 5.08
N VAL A 710 19.13 0.87 4.85
CA VAL A 710 19.64 1.62 3.68
C VAL A 710 20.88 2.48 4.02
N THR A 711 21.23 2.65 5.29
CA THR A 711 22.31 3.58 5.67
C THR A 711 23.69 3.06 5.29
N SER A 712 24.56 3.98 4.90
CA SER A 712 25.97 3.74 4.57
C SER A 712 26.23 2.82 3.36
N THR A 713 25.22 2.55 2.54
CA THR A 713 25.35 1.67 1.36
C THR A 713 26.19 2.30 0.25
N ILE A 714 26.16 3.63 0.14
CA ILE A 714 26.94 4.38 -0.86
C ILE A 714 28.44 4.26 -0.55
N GLU A 715 28.84 4.44 0.71
CA GLU A 715 30.23 4.39 1.15
C GLU A 715 30.83 2.98 0.94
N HIS A 716 30.02 1.93 1.16
CA HIS A 716 30.46 0.56 0.87
C HIS A 716 30.52 0.26 -0.62
N PHE A 717 29.63 0.83 -1.42
CA PHE A 717 29.71 0.74 -2.88
C PHE A 717 30.99 1.44 -3.38
N ASP A 718 31.25 2.66 -2.90
CA ASP A 718 32.46 3.45 -3.20
C ASP A 718 33.74 2.71 -2.81
N THR A 719 33.71 1.99 -1.68
CA THR A 719 34.82 1.14 -1.22
C THR A 719 35.15 0.05 -2.24
N GLY A 720 34.16 -0.72 -2.69
CA GLY A 720 34.40 -1.82 -3.63
C GLY A 720 34.82 -1.32 -5.02
N LEU A 721 34.28 -0.19 -5.47
CA LEU A 721 34.71 0.46 -6.70
C LEU A 721 36.17 0.93 -6.60
N THR A 722 36.53 1.61 -5.50
CA THR A 722 37.89 2.09 -5.24
C THR A 722 38.87 0.92 -5.15
N LEU A 723 38.49 -0.17 -4.47
CA LEU A 723 39.27 -1.41 -4.39
C LEU A 723 39.50 -2.02 -5.78
N GLY A 724 38.47 -2.04 -6.63
CA GLY A 724 38.59 -2.52 -8.01
C GLY A 724 39.58 -1.70 -8.83
N HIS A 725 39.56 -0.38 -8.70
CA HIS A 725 40.52 0.49 -9.37
C HIS A 725 41.97 0.25 -8.90
N ILE A 726 42.20 0.14 -7.59
CA ILE A 726 43.55 -0.09 -7.03
C ILE A 726 44.14 -1.42 -7.48
N GLU A 727 43.30 -2.46 -7.55
CA GLU A 727 43.72 -3.79 -8.00
C GLU A 727 43.76 -3.94 -9.52
N GLY A 728 43.38 -2.90 -10.27
CA GLY A 728 43.45 -2.87 -11.73
C GLY A 728 42.40 -3.76 -12.42
N LEU A 729 41.24 -3.92 -11.79
CA LEU A 729 40.10 -4.63 -12.38
C LEU A 729 39.52 -3.85 -13.56
N SER A 730 38.92 -4.57 -14.50
CA SER A 730 38.09 -3.99 -15.54
C SER A 730 36.87 -3.27 -14.96
N ASP A 731 36.39 -2.23 -15.65
CA ASP A 731 35.28 -1.38 -15.17
C ASP A 731 34.01 -2.18 -14.81
N GLY A 732 33.66 -3.18 -15.62
CA GLY A 732 32.52 -4.06 -15.34
C GLY A 732 32.75 -4.96 -14.11
N ALA A 733 33.96 -5.52 -13.94
CA ALA A 733 34.30 -6.29 -12.76
C ALA A 733 34.30 -5.42 -11.48
N ALA A 734 34.77 -4.17 -11.58
CA ALA A 734 34.75 -3.21 -10.49
C ALA A 734 33.32 -2.85 -10.05
N LEU A 735 32.35 -2.75 -10.98
CA LEU A 735 30.93 -2.58 -10.64
C LEU A 735 30.36 -3.77 -9.84
N VAL A 736 30.70 -4.99 -10.23
CA VAL A 736 30.27 -6.20 -9.50
C VAL A 736 30.91 -6.26 -8.12
N LEU A 737 32.18 -5.86 -7.99
CA LEU A 737 32.87 -5.76 -6.71
C LEU A 737 32.27 -4.67 -5.81
N ALA A 738 31.88 -3.52 -6.37
CA ALA A 738 31.19 -2.45 -5.66
C ALA A 738 29.85 -2.92 -5.07
N HIS A 739 29.06 -3.67 -5.85
CA HIS A 739 27.85 -4.32 -5.34
C HIS A 739 28.13 -5.42 -4.33
N THR A 740 29.27 -6.09 -4.42
CA THR A 740 29.66 -7.12 -3.46
C THR A 740 29.88 -6.51 -2.07
N THR A 741 30.66 -5.42 -1.98
CA THR A 741 30.94 -4.76 -0.70
C THR A 741 29.70 -4.11 -0.11
N ALA A 742 28.89 -3.44 -0.93
CA ALA A 742 27.61 -2.87 -0.49
C ALA A 742 26.62 -3.96 -0.08
N GLY A 743 26.44 -5.00 -0.90
CA GLY A 743 25.52 -6.09 -0.67
C GLY A 743 25.87 -6.92 0.57
N TYR A 744 27.16 -7.13 0.86
CA TYR A 744 27.60 -7.77 2.10
C TYR A 744 27.18 -6.94 3.32
N PHE A 745 27.47 -5.64 3.32
CA PHE A 745 27.10 -4.75 4.42
C PHE A 745 25.58 -4.73 4.65
N MET A 746 24.77 -4.69 3.59
CA MET A 746 23.31 -4.71 3.69
C MET A 746 22.75 -6.00 4.33
N ARG A 747 23.44 -7.14 4.16
CA ARG A 747 23.03 -8.43 4.74
C ARG A 747 23.53 -8.64 6.16
N HIS A 748 24.71 -8.12 6.48
CA HIS A 748 25.42 -8.46 7.71
C HIS A 748 25.54 -7.30 8.70
N SER A 749 25.34 -6.05 8.26
CA SER A 749 25.64 -4.83 9.04
C SER A 749 27.09 -4.79 9.55
N GLU A 750 27.98 -5.44 8.82
CA GLU A 750 29.41 -5.58 9.14
C GLU A 750 30.25 -5.28 7.91
N HIS A 751 31.46 -4.78 8.14
CA HIS A 751 32.42 -4.51 7.08
C HIS A 751 33.01 -5.85 6.57
N PRO A 752 33.06 -6.08 5.24
CA PRO A 752 33.56 -7.33 4.72
C PRO A 752 35.08 -7.42 4.91
N ASP A 753 35.54 -8.55 5.42
CA ASP A 753 36.95 -8.92 5.32
C ASP A 753 37.26 -9.53 3.95
N ARG A 754 38.50 -9.99 3.77
CA ARG A 754 38.90 -10.61 2.52
C ARG A 754 38.13 -11.91 2.23
N SER A 755 37.96 -12.80 3.21
CA SER A 755 37.22 -14.05 2.99
C SER A 755 35.79 -13.75 2.57
N ASP A 756 35.17 -12.78 3.23
CA ASP A 756 33.79 -12.36 2.98
C ASP A 756 33.59 -11.89 1.55
N ILE A 757 34.50 -11.05 1.01
CA ILE A 757 34.46 -10.62 -0.39
C ILE A 757 34.53 -11.83 -1.34
N PHE A 758 35.46 -12.75 -1.10
CA PHE A 758 35.65 -13.92 -1.98
C PHE A 758 34.46 -14.88 -1.93
N ASP A 759 33.90 -15.10 -0.74
CA ASP A 759 32.73 -15.96 -0.54
C ASP A 759 31.48 -15.35 -1.16
N PHE A 760 31.31 -14.01 -1.06
CA PHE A 760 30.20 -13.30 -1.69
C PHE A 760 30.30 -13.34 -3.23
N VAL A 761 31.47 -13.05 -3.82
CA VAL A 761 31.69 -13.17 -5.28
C VAL A 761 31.45 -14.59 -5.77
N SER A 762 31.83 -15.60 -4.99
CA SER A 762 31.63 -17.01 -5.34
C SER A 762 30.15 -17.40 -5.36
N ASN A 763 29.34 -16.79 -4.48
CA ASN A 763 27.90 -17.07 -4.37
C ASN A 763 27.00 -16.03 -5.07
N TYR A 764 27.58 -15.07 -5.80
CA TYR A 764 26.87 -13.92 -6.36
C TYR A 764 25.61 -14.29 -7.17
N GLU A 765 25.71 -15.28 -8.05
CA GLU A 765 24.59 -15.81 -8.85
C GLU A 765 23.47 -16.44 -8.02
N ASN A 766 23.81 -17.07 -6.89
CA ASN A 766 22.84 -17.78 -6.04
C ASN A 766 21.98 -16.83 -5.20
N MET A 767 22.30 -15.53 -5.21
CA MET A 767 21.63 -14.49 -4.42
C MET A 767 20.58 -13.69 -5.23
N PHE A 768 20.38 -14.04 -6.50
CA PHE A 768 19.37 -13.44 -7.39
C PHE A 768 18.01 -14.15 -7.29
#